data_AF-A0A2K8P2J0-F1
#
_entry.id   AF-A0A2K8P2J0-F1
#
_cell.length_a   1.000
_cell.length_b   1.000
_cell.length_c   1.000
_cell.angle_alpha   90.00
_cell.angle_beta   90.00
_cell.angle_gamma   90.00
#
_symmetry.space_group_name_H-M   'P 1'
#
loop_
_entity.id
_entity.type
_entity.pdbx_description
1 polymer ?
#
loop_
_entity_poly.entity_id
_entity_poly.type
_entity_poly.pdbx_seq_one_letter_code
_entity_poly.pdbx_strand_id
1 'polypeptide(L)'
;MKKLLGILAATGIAASSASLVVACGSKESKGTVVDLEKALSGYTATNDTDEQEIISELQKVKGLEKLDKKEIAVVTQIATEKTEGSVWIHATNQAKLISGEIVLNIGETPAVDLATALTDVYFDKKPTDQDVIDALRQVKGLKHLEANEVSFDLSSLDGQPNTKDGATEGIYEIPVKATTSAKIVTGKGNIIVDLSVINLEELKEKVNGLTDKSTDEEIAAAINAAWKTANPNSKKTISKEDVEIERKPGKVGTEGSITVKAKDSSSEKVTGEVTIATAALAKINLKEALSDLTLQTPTDTPAGDTQSDEETTKVPSFEEQILNHINTKYSSVLPEETKVASSDLTIETSKEPQISEVGTLTVTAKGYVAETLFADENNGEGGEGGTTTPPAPEESKESKLVTGTTELAIPALPKLDLTELLTPDTEVTNDTTNDEIIAIINEAIAGEGQTDQTKAGSPIEITAADLDITKTASTSKAEGSIIVKAKSTSKLVQGEVKLTIAKITKKNLQDWNRGGESTPFANYEPKNGSTEASIQSEVLELIKKEKGLSVVTADDVNITVTISSKPQIDSVKEVEEKYWDINIQAKPTSEYLIGSMSMNKKEAAEAKPSYDEVKAQATAYLDRYTPTVKAWAEGQNVPVSQEAINGMSETLTKNLKGNAAKLIKEIKVIKENEKFYAVVEFKHDTTWSGNLNADLATQRKIELSFKPAENQVLSFNLSNKYFN
;
A
#
# COMPACT_ATOMS: atom_id res chain seq x y z
N MET A 1 -73.59 -53.54 50.64
CA MET A 1 -73.07 -54.58 51.57
C MET A 1 -74.01 -55.77 51.86
N LYS A 2 -74.86 -56.26 50.93
CA LYS A 2 -75.54 -57.58 51.09
C LYS A 2 -75.72 -58.39 49.79
N LYS A 3 -75.15 -57.97 48.66
CA LYS A 3 -75.32 -58.67 47.36
C LYS A 3 -74.02 -59.16 46.69
N LEU A 4 -72.84 -58.93 47.27
CA LEU A 4 -71.57 -59.34 46.66
C LEU A 4 -71.15 -60.80 46.96
N LEU A 5 -71.73 -61.45 47.97
CA LEU A 5 -71.33 -62.81 48.36
C LEU A 5 -71.83 -63.92 47.40
N GLY A 6 -72.66 -63.60 46.42
CA GLY A 6 -73.31 -64.61 45.56
C GLY A 6 -72.56 -65.00 44.28
N ILE A 7 -71.53 -64.27 43.86
CA ILE A 7 -70.91 -64.45 42.53
C ILE A 7 -69.55 -65.18 42.59
N LEU A 8 -68.96 -65.36 43.77
CA LEU A 8 -67.68 -66.07 43.92
C LEU A 8 -67.77 -67.61 43.80
N ALA A 9 -68.94 -68.16 43.48
CA ALA A 9 -69.18 -69.61 43.43
C ALA A 9 -68.93 -70.27 42.05
N ALA A 10 -68.49 -69.54 41.02
CA ALA A 10 -68.45 -70.05 39.65
C ALA A 10 -67.06 -70.20 39.01
N THR A 11 -65.97 -69.80 39.65
CA THR A 11 -64.61 -70.04 39.14
C THR A 11 -63.92 -71.10 40.00
N GLY A 12 -63.74 -72.29 39.44
CA GLY A 12 -63.11 -73.43 40.09
C GLY A 12 -61.66 -73.15 40.46
N ILE A 13 -61.44 -72.72 41.70
CA ILE A 13 -60.14 -72.77 42.35
C ILE A 13 -60.02 -74.18 42.94
N ALA A 14 -59.12 -74.98 42.35
CA ALA A 14 -58.71 -76.24 42.93
C ALA A 14 -58.03 -75.98 44.28
N ALA A 15 -58.77 -76.15 45.37
CA ALA A 15 -58.23 -76.15 46.71
C ALA A 15 -57.36 -77.41 46.90
N SER A 16 -56.04 -77.27 46.83
CA SER A 16 -55.14 -78.25 47.43
C SER A 16 -55.25 -78.12 48.95
N SER A 17 -55.92 -79.09 49.56
CA SER A 17 -56.01 -79.25 51.00
C SER A 17 -54.65 -79.65 51.56
N ALA A 18 -54.00 -78.74 52.29
CA ALA A 18 -52.85 -79.06 53.14
C ALA A 18 -52.98 -78.34 54.49
N SER A 19 -53.48 -79.12 55.45
CA SER A 19 -53.20 -79.11 56.89
C SER A 19 -52.57 -77.87 57.51
N LEU A 20 -53.31 -77.24 58.44
CA LEU A 20 -52.78 -76.35 59.47
C LEU A 20 -51.68 -77.06 60.27
N VAL A 21 -50.43 -76.60 60.13
CA VAL A 21 -49.37 -76.85 61.11
C VAL A 21 -48.95 -75.50 61.68
N VAL A 22 -49.35 -75.27 62.93
CA VAL A 22 -48.84 -74.17 63.77
C VAL A 22 -47.39 -74.51 64.13
N ALA A 23 -46.44 -73.77 63.57
CA ALA A 23 -45.05 -73.78 64.01
C ALA A 23 -44.68 -72.39 64.53
N CYS A 24 -44.63 -72.25 65.86
CA CYS A 24 -43.92 -71.16 66.52
C CYS A 24 -42.41 -71.35 66.28
N GLY A 25 -41.77 -70.37 65.63
CA GLY A 25 -40.32 -70.31 65.45
C GLY A 25 -39.83 -68.86 65.49
N SER A 26 -39.20 -68.51 66.61
CA SER A 26 -38.24 -67.40 66.89
C SER A 26 -38.29 -66.08 66.11
N LYS A 27 -38.56 -65.01 66.87
CA LYS A 27 -38.32 -63.59 66.58
C LYS A 27 -36.86 -63.32 66.23
N GLU A 28 -36.62 -62.69 65.07
CA GLU A 28 -35.53 -61.73 64.88
C GLU A 28 -36.00 -60.55 64.02
N SER A 29 -35.60 -59.34 64.44
CA SER A 29 -35.80 -58.04 63.80
C SER A 29 -37.25 -57.57 63.56
N LYS A 30 -37.80 -56.85 64.55
CA LYS A 30 -39.01 -56.02 64.42
C LYS A 30 -38.79 -54.85 63.45
N GLY A 31 -38.87 -55.11 62.15
CA GLY A 31 -39.40 -54.12 61.21
C GLY A 31 -40.92 -54.12 61.37
N THR A 32 -41.54 -52.94 61.45
CA THR A 32 -43.01 -52.85 61.48
C THR A 32 -43.53 -53.35 60.14
N VAL A 33 -44.18 -54.52 60.12
CA VAL A 33 -44.87 -55.01 58.92
C VAL A 33 -45.96 -54.00 58.55
N VAL A 34 -45.94 -53.54 57.30
CA VAL A 34 -46.85 -52.49 56.82
C VAL A 34 -48.14 -53.13 56.31
N ASP A 35 -49.26 -52.68 56.82
CA ASP A 35 -50.57 -53.16 56.39
C ASP A 35 -50.97 -52.56 55.03
N LEU A 36 -51.43 -53.39 54.08
CA LEU A 36 -51.77 -52.96 52.72
C LEU A 36 -52.88 -51.90 52.68
N GLU A 37 -53.88 -51.97 53.57
CA GLU A 37 -54.98 -50.99 53.65
C GLU A 37 -54.45 -49.59 54.01
N LYS A 38 -53.42 -49.55 54.85
CA LYS A 38 -52.74 -48.30 55.23
C LYS A 38 -51.76 -47.83 54.16
N ALA A 39 -51.03 -48.75 53.54
CA ALA A 39 -49.99 -48.45 52.56
C ALA A 39 -50.55 -47.81 51.29
N LEU A 40 -51.73 -48.26 50.85
CA LEU A 40 -52.41 -47.78 49.63
C LEU A 40 -53.60 -46.87 49.95
N SER A 41 -53.65 -46.32 51.16
CA SER A 41 -54.72 -45.41 51.56
C SER A 41 -54.70 -44.15 50.68
N GLY A 42 -55.76 -43.98 49.89
CA GLY A 42 -55.89 -42.85 48.95
C GLY A 42 -55.34 -43.09 47.55
N TYR A 43 -54.78 -44.26 47.25
CA TYR A 43 -54.44 -44.64 45.88
C TYR A 43 -55.71 -45.00 45.10
N THR A 44 -55.85 -44.48 43.88
CA THR A 44 -56.99 -44.70 43.00
C THR A 44 -56.58 -45.60 41.86
N ALA A 45 -57.07 -46.85 41.86
CA ALA A 45 -56.82 -47.77 40.77
C ALA A 45 -57.67 -47.45 39.53
N THR A 46 -57.17 -47.85 38.37
CA THR A 46 -57.88 -47.81 37.08
C THR A 46 -57.78 -49.17 36.39
N ASN A 47 -58.48 -49.35 35.28
CA ASN A 47 -58.33 -50.54 34.44
C ASN A 47 -56.90 -50.73 33.90
N ASP A 48 -56.07 -49.69 33.89
CA ASP A 48 -54.69 -49.78 33.42
C ASP A 48 -53.68 -50.04 34.52
N THR A 49 -54.08 -50.05 35.79
CA THR A 49 -53.18 -50.27 36.91
C THR A 49 -52.50 -51.64 36.76
N ASP A 50 -51.16 -51.68 36.63
CA ASP A 50 -50.39 -52.92 36.76
C ASP A 50 -49.81 -53.14 38.15
N GLU A 51 -49.43 -54.39 38.36
CA GLU A 51 -48.59 -54.83 39.44
C GLU A 51 -47.31 -53.99 39.62
N GLN A 52 -46.65 -53.51 38.56
CA GLN A 52 -45.42 -52.72 38.70
C GLN A 52 -45.70 -51.32 39.27
N GLU A 53 -46.78 -50.68 38.85
CA GLU A 53 -47.27 -49.41 39.37
C GLU A 53 -47.62 -49.55 40.85
N ILE A 54 -48.35 -50.61 41.22
CA ILE A 54 -48.68 -50.92 42.61
C ILE A 54 -47.42 -51.12 43.46
N ILE A 55 -46.44 -51.88 42.97
CA ILE A 55 -45.17 -52.08 43.67
C ILE A 55 -44.43 -50.75 43.83
N SER A 56 -44.40 -49.94 42.77
CA SER A 56 -43.74 -48.63 42.79
C SER A 56 -44.40 -47.69 43.81
N GLU A 57 -45.72 -47.73 43.94
CA GLU A 57 -46.44 -46.95 44.94
C GLU A 57 -46.18 -47.47 46.37
N LEU A 58 -46.22 -48.79 46.56
CA LEU A 58 -45.89 -49.41 47.85
C LEU A 58 -44.46 -49.11 48.28
N GLN A 59 -43.49 -49.13 47.36
CA GLN A 59 -42.08 -48.83 47.64
C GLN A 59 -41.83 -47.37 48.11
N LYS A 60 -42.78 -46.46 47.89
CA LYS A 60 -42.74 -45.09 48.45
C LYS A 60 -43.06 -45.06 49.95
N VAL A 61 -43.72 -46.09 50.48
CA VAL A 61 -44.04 -46.19 51.89
C VAL A 61 -42.78 -46.58 52.65
N LYS A 62 -42.43 -45.77 53.66
CA LYS A 62 -41.26 -46.00 54.50
C LYS A 62 -41.23 -47.43 55.05
N GLY A 63 -40.16 -48.17 54.77
CA GLY A 63 -39.97 -49.57 55.17
C GLY A 63 -40.32 -50.61 54.09
N LEU A 64 -40.84 -50.19 52.93
CA LEU A 64 -41.17 -51.04 51.78
C LEU A 64 -40.24 -50.82 50.58
N GLU A 65 -39.15 -50.07 50.72
CA GLU A 65 -38.26 -49.68 49.62
C GLU A 65 -37.63 -50.89 48.88
N LYS A 66 -37.65 -52.07 49.52
CA LYS A 66 -37.12 -53.34 49.00
C LYS A 66 -38.20 -54.38 48.71
N LEU A 67 -39.48 -53.97 48.63
CA LEU A 67 -40.59 -54.86 48.33
C LEU A 67 -40.37 -55.52 46.96
N ASP A 68 -40.36 -56.86 46.93
CA ASP A 68 -40.26 -57.65 45.70
C ASP A 68 -41.66 -57.97 45.16
N LYS A 69 -41.79 -58.07 43.83
CA LYS A 69 -43.07 -58.42 43.18
C LYS A 69 -43.67 -59.74 43.69
N LYS A 70 -42.84 -60.70 44.11
CA LYS A 70 -43.30 -61.99 44.63
C LYS A 70 -44.01 -61.88 45.98
N GLU A 71 -43.86 -60.76 46.69
CA GLU A 71 -44.49 -60.53 48.00
C GLU A 71 -45.95 -60.09 47.88
N ILE A 72 -46.41 -59.67 46.71
CA ILE A 72 -47.82 -59.36 46.43
C ILE A 72 -48.38 -60.27 45.35
N ALA A 73 -49.70 -60.43 45.36
CA ALA A 73 -50.43 -60.90 44.20
C ALA A 73 -51.56 -59.90 43.91
N VAL A 74 -51.70 -59.57 42.63
CA VAL A 74 -52.65 -58.58 42.13
C VAL A 74 -53.63 -59.28 41.20
N VAL A 75 -54.92 -59.13 41.47
CA VAL A 75 -56.00 -59.62 40.62
C VAL A 75 -56.88 -58.45 40.24
N THR A 76 -57.00 -58.19 38.94
CA THR A 76 -57.83 -57.12 38.40
C THR A 76 -59.13 -57.68 37.86
N GLN A 77 -60.24 -57.15 38.36
CA GLN A 77 -61.55 -57.25 37.74
C GLN A 77 -61.81 -55.94 37.00
N ILE A 78 -61.90 -56.00 35.67
CA ILE A 78 -62.12 -54.81 34.83
C ILE A 78 -63.44 -54.11 35.16
N ALA A 79 -63.40 -52.78 35.22
CA ALA A 79 -64.60 -51.94 35.22
C ALA A 79 -65.10 -51.74 33.78
N THR A 80 -66.41 -51.67 33.61
CA THR A 80 -67.07 -51.36 32.33
C THR A 80 -68.11 -50.25 32.54
N GLU A 81 -68.79 -49.83 31.48
CA GLU A 81 -69.87 -48.84 31.54
C GLU A 81 -71.04 -49.21 32.45
N LYS A 82 -71.20 -50.49 32.78
CA LYS A 82 -72.35 -51.01 33.54
C LYS A 82 -71.96 -51.79 34.79
N THR A 83 -70.66 -51.94 35.02
CA THR A 83 -70.13 -52.80 36.08
C THR A 83 -68.90 -52.13 36.69
N GLU A 84 -68.94 -51.86 37.99
CA GLU A 84 -67.76 -51.48 38.75
C GLU A 84 -66.69 -52.59 38.68
N GLY A 85 -65.42 -52.17 38.63
CA GLY A 85 -64.27 -53.05 38.67
C GLY A 85 -63.59 -53.02 40.03
N SER A 86 -62.52 -53.80 40.18
CA SER A 86 -61.67 -53.73 41.35
C SER A 86 -60.26 -54.23 41.06
N VAL A 87 -59.30 -53.74 41.83
CA VAL A 87 -57.97 -54.34 41.94
C VAL A 87 -57.85 -54.92 43.34
N TRP A 88 -57.81 -56.24 43.44
CA TRP A 88 -57.56 -56.94 44.69
C TRP A 88 -56.07 -57.22 44.83
N ILE A 89 -55.49 -56.73 45.91
CA ILE A 89 -54.07 -56.86 46.23
C ILE A 89 -53.98 -57.59 47.56
N HIS A 90 -53.28 -58.71 47.58
CA HIS A 90 -53.04 -59.44 48.82
C HIS A 90 -51.56 -59.75 49.01
N ALA A 91 -51.11 -59.70 50.26
CA ALA A 91 -49.78 -60.17 50.62
C ALA A 91 -49.69 -61.68 50.38
N THR A 92 -48.65 -62.15 49.70
CA THR A 92 -48.44 -63.58 49.46
C THR A 92 -47.89 -64.25 50.72
N ASN A 93 -47.82 -65.58 50.73
CA ASN A 93 -47.12 -66.33 51.77
C ASN A 93 -45.60 -66.06 51.81
N GLN A 94 -45.04 -65.39 50.80
CA GLN A 94 -43.64 -64.99 50.73
C GLN A 94 -43.40 -63.58 51.28
N ALA A 95 -44.46 -62.83 51.60
CA ALA A 95 -44.38 -61.48 52.12
C ALA A 95 -43.68 -61.42 53.48
N LYS A 96 -42.66 -60.57 53.58
CA LYS A 96 -41.92 -60.27 54.83
C LYS A 96 -42.17 -58.85 55.30
N LEU A 97 -42.44 -57.93 54.38
CA LEU A 97 -42.52 -56.50 54.65
C LEU A 97 -43.97 -55.99 54.77
N ILE A 98 -44.93 -56.71 54.19
CA ILE A 98 -46.34 -56.34 54.12
C ILE A 98 -47.26 -57.41 54.69
N SER A 99 -48.46 -57.01 55.10
CA SER A 99 -49.54 -57.92 55.52
C SER A 99 -50.91 -57.42 55.10
N GLY A 100 -51.89 -58.33 55.12
CA GLY A 100 -53.29 -58.02 54.86
C GLY A 100 -53.67 -58.14 53.39
N GLU A 101 -54.82 -57.57 53.06
CA GLU A 101 -55.37 -57.46 51.71
C GLU A 101 -56.11 -56.13 51.57
N ILE A 102 -56.21 -55.61 50.35
CA ILE A 102 -56.99 -54.43 50.04
C ILE A 102 -57.71 -54.65 48.70
N VAL A 103 -58.96 -54.20 48.63
CA VAL A 103 -59.73 -54.10 47.38
C VAL A 103 -59.84 -52.63 47.02
N LEU A 104 -59.16 -52.22 45.95
CA LEU A 104 -59.28 -50.89 45.38
C LEU A 104 -60.42 -50.91 44.37
N ASN A 105 -61.52 -50.22 44.68
CA ASN A 105 -62.67 -50.17 43.77
C ASN A 105 -62.37 -49.27 42.58
N ILE A 106 -62.66 -49.75 41.38
CA ILE A 106 -62.64 -48.96 40.15
C ILE A 106 -64.09 -48.63 39.82
N GLY A 107 -64.44 -47.34 39.77
CA GLY A 107 -65.78 -46.93 39.37
C GLY A 107 -66.13 -47.38 37.94
N GLU A 108 -67.42 -47.41 37.61
CA GLU A 108 -67.88 -47.63 36.23
C GLU A 108 -67.08 -46.75 35.26
N THR A 109 -66.45 -47.38 34.28
CA THR A 109 -65.50 -46.72 33.36
C THR A 109 -66.09 -46.75 31.95
N PRO A 110 -66.21 -45.60 31.26
CA PRO A 110 -66.72 -45.56 29.90
C PRO A 110 -65.85 -46.39 28.96
N ALA A 111 -66.46 -47.00 27.94
CA ALA A 111 -65.70 -47.70 26.91
C ALA A 111 -64.80 -46.71 26.16
N VAL A 112 -63.58 -47.14 25.84
CA VAL A 112 -62.62 -46.34 25.08
C VAL A 112 -63.10 -46.25 23.62
N ASP A 113 -63.31 -45.03 23.15
CA ASP A 113 -63.68 -44.79 21.75
C ASP A 113 -62.45 -44.94 20.85
N LEU A 114 -62.48 -45.98 20.00
CA LEU A 114 -61.41 -46.31 19.06
C LEU A 114 -61.09 -45.15 18.10
N ALA A 115 -62.04 -44.28 17.78
CA ALA A 115 -61.78 -43.14 16.91
C ALA A 115 -60.74 -42.17 17.50
N THR A 116 -60.75 -42.01 18.82
CA THR A 116 -59.83 -41.10 19.55
C THR A 116 -58.56 -41.83 20.00
N ALA A 117 -58.69 -43.11 20.34
CA ALA A 117 -57.64 -43.90 20.96
C ALA A 117 -56.56 -44.38 19.97
N LEU A 118 -56.90 -44.52 18.68
CA LEU A 118 -56.00 -45.12 17.68
C LEU A 118 -55.19 -44.12 16.86
N THR A 119 -55.27 -42.82 17.17
CA THR A 119 -54.62 -41.74 16.41
C THR A 119 -53.10 -41.88 16.31
N ASP A 120 -52.46 -42.60 17.25
CA ASP A 120 -51.02 -42.80 17.29
C ASP A 120 -50.53 -44.24 17.05
N VAL A 121 -51.45 -45.19 16.83
CA VAL A 121 -51.06 -46.59 16.57
C VAL A 121 -50.56 -46.73 15.14
N TYR A 122 -49.26 -46.98 15.01
CA TYR A 122 -48.52 -46.89 13.76
C TYR A 122 -47.54 -48.05 13.61
N PHE A 123 -47.44 -48.59 12.39
CA PHE A 123 -46.50 -49.65 12.03
C PHE A 123 -45.69 -49.23 10.79
N ASP A 124 -44.36 -49.32 10.88
CA ASP A 124 -43.41 -48.99 9.80
C ASP A 124 -43.08 -50.19 8.89
N LYS A 125 -43.64 -51.35 9.22
CA LYS A 125 -43.57 -52.61 8.51
C LYS A 125 -44.90 -53.34 8.67
N LYS A 126 -45.13 -54.38 7.88
CA LYS A 126 -46.35 -55.18 7.96
C LYS A 126 -46.49 -55.84 9.35
N PRO A 127 -47.55 -55.51 10.13
CA PRO A 127 -47.78 -56.16 11.41
C PRO A 127 -48.44 -57.53 11.22
N THR A 128 -48.28 -58.39 12.23
CA THR A 128 -49.16 -59.55 12.43
C THR A 128 -50.39 -59.16 13.25
N ASP A 129 -51.42 -60.01 13.28
CA ASP A 129 -52.59 -59.79 14.14
C ASP A 129 -52.20 -59.59 15.62
N GLN A 130 -51.19 -60.34 16.09
CA GLN A 130 -50.69 -60.23 17.45
C GLN A 130 -50.00 -58.89 17.71
N ASP A 131 -49.21 -58.38 16.74
CA ASP A 131 -48.58 -57.07 16.84
C ASP A 131 -49.62 -55.94 16.96
N VAL A 132 -50.72 -56.05 16.21
CA VAL A 132 -51.85 -55.10 16.31
C VAL A 132 -52.46 -55.15 17.71
N ILE A 133 -52.81 -56.33 18.20
CA ILE A 133 -53.40 -56.49 19.53
C ILE A 133 -52.47 -55.98 20.64
N ASP A 134 -51.17 -56.27 20.56
CA ASP A 134 -50.22 -55.82 21.57
C ASP A 134 -50.00 -54.31 21.54
N ALA A 135 -50.00 -53.68 20.36
CA ALA A 135 -49.98 -52.23 20.25
C ALA A 135 -51.26 -51.60 20.81
N LEU A 136 -52.44 -52.18 20.53
CA LEU A 136 -53.71 -51.72 21.09
C LEU A 136 -53.72 -51.77 22.61
N ARG A 137 -53.13 -52.81 23.22
CA ARG A 137 -53.02 -52.93 24.70
C ARG A 137 -52.12 -51.89 25.35
N GLN A 138 -51.23 -51.25 24.58
CA GLN A 138 -50.43 -50.14 25.08
C GLN A 138 -51.20 -48.81 25.08
N VAL A 139 -52.36 -48.76 24.43
CA VAL A 139 -53.24 -47.59 24.48
C VAL A 139 -53.93 -47.53 25.85
N LYS A 140 -53.92 -46.36 26.45
CA LYS A 140 -54.56 -46.11 27.75
C LYS A 140 -56.03 -46.54 27.74
N GLY A 141 -56.41 -47.37 28.70
CA GLY A 141 -57.73 -47.96 28.90
C GLY A 141 -57.90 -49.34 28.27
N LEU A 142 -56.93 -49.81 27.46
CA LEU A 142 -57.03 -51.03 26.65
C LEU A 142 -56.11 -52.16 27.11
N LYS A 143 -55.45 -52.03 28.26
CA LYS A 143 -54.50 -53.03 28.76
C LYS A 143 -55.07 -54.45 28.83
N HIS A 144 -56.34 -54.56 29.22
CA HIS A 144 -57.06 -55.82 29.34
C HIS A 144 -57.87 -56.20 28.09
N LEU A 145 -57.60 -55.58 26.94
CA LEU A 145 -58.29 -55.87 25.68
C LEU A 145 -58.11 -57.35 25.30
N GLU A 146 -59.25 -58.03 25.14
CA GLU A 146 -59.30 -59.38 24.59
C GLU A 146 -59.36 -59.30 23.05
N ALA A 147 -58.69 -60.22 22.36
CA ALA A 147 -58.56 -60.18 20.89
C ALA A 147 -59.91 -60.26 20.14
N ASN A 148 -60.93 -60.87 20.77
CA ASN A 148 -62.29 -60.96 20.23
C ASN A 148 -63.11 -59.68 20.41
N GLU A 149 -62.66 -58.68 21.18
CA GLU A 149 -63.37 -57.41 21.37
C GLU A 149 -63.18 -56.44 20.19
N VAL A 150 -62.20 -56.71 19.33
CA VAL A 150 -61.92 -55.92 18.13
C VAL A 150 -61.87 -56.80 16.89
N SER A 151 -62.15 -56.21 15.73
CA SER A 151 -62.00 -56.84 14.43
C SER A 151 -61.31 -55.87 13.48
N PHE A 152 -60.32 -56.38 12.77
CA PHE A 152 -59.55 -55.71 11.73
C PHE A 152 -59.16 -56.73 10.66
N ASP A 153 -58.76 -56.24 9.48
CA ASP A 153 -58.41 -57.09 8.34
C ASP A 153 -57.11 -56.60 7.70
N LEU A 154 -56.05 -57.39 7.86
CA LEU A 154 -54.74 -57.12 7.29
C LEU A 154 -54.56 -57.67 5.86
N SER A 155 -55.56 -58.38 5.31
CA SER A 155 -55.46 -58.95 3.95
C SER A 155 -55.36 -57.89 2.85
N SER A 156 -55.81 -56.66 3.14
CA SER A 156 -55.58 -55.50 2.29
C SER A 156 -54.10 -55.16 2.08
N LEU A 157 -53.21 -55.66 2.95
CA LEU A 157 -51.76 -55.54 2.86
C LEU A 157 -51.09 -56.69 2.08
N ASP A 158 -51.85 -57.70 1.63
CA ASP A 158 -51.36 -58.84 0.83
C ASP A 158 -51.37 -58.56 -0.68
N GLY A 159 -51.87 -57.39 -1.10
CA GLY A 159 -51.88 -56.98 -2.51
C GLY A 159 -50.46 -56.74 -3.04
N GLN A 160 -49.99 -57.58 -3.96
CA GLN A 160 -48.75 -57.34 -4.71
C GLN A 160 -48.79 -55.97 -5.43
N PRO A 161 -47.77 -55.12 -5.25
CA PRO A 161 -47.37 -54.22 -6.30
C PRO A 161 -46.57 -55.02 -7.33
N ASN A 162 -47.14 -55.22 -8.51
CA ASN A 162 -46.34 -55.45 -9.70
C ASN A 162 -45.78 -54.10 -10.16
N THR A 163 -44.65 -53.69 -9.61
CA THR A 163 -43.76 -52.71 -10.26
C THR A 163 -42.32 -53.20 -10.14
N LYS A 164 -41.51 -52.81 -11.12
CA LYS A 164 -40.28 -53.49 -11.52
C LYS A 164 -39.09 -53.31 -10.55
N ASP A 165 -39.28 -52.65 -9.41
CA ASP A 165 -38.20 -52.17 -8.53
C ASP A 165 -38.44 -52.41 -7.02
N GLY A 166 -39.37 -53.29 -6.62
CA GLY A 166 -39.40 -53.87 -5.26
C GLY A 166 -39.98 -53.02 -4.10
N ALA A 167 -40.51 -51.82 -4.35
CA ALA A 167 -41.20 -51.02 -3.32
C ALA A 167 -42.67 -51.44 -3.14
N THR A 168 -43.11 -51.68 -1.90
CA THR A 168 -44.53 -51.88 -1.56
C THR A 168 -45.20 -50.52 -1.35
N GLU A 169 -46.03 -50.07 -2.29
CA GLU A 169 -46.60 -48.72 -2.23
C GLU A 169 -47.78 -48.62 -1.25
N GLY A 170 -47.63 -47.78 -0.22
CA GLY A 170 -48.77 -47.09 0.39
C GLY A 170 -48.69 -46.91 1.90
N ILE A 171 -49.37 -45.85 2.35
CA ILE A 171 -49.80 -45.67 3.73
C ILE A 171 -51.24 -46.18 3.80
N TYR A 172 -51.47 -47.22 4.57
CA TYR A 172 -52.76 -47.89 4.69
C TYR A 172 -53.43 -47.51 6.00
N GLU A 173 -54.69 -47.09 5.91
CA GLU A 173 -55.57 -46.95 7.07
C GLU A 173 -56.37 -48.23 7.25
N ILE A 174 -56.02 -49.03 8.27
CA ILE A 174 -56.73 -50.28 8.56
C ILE A 174 -57.79 -50.01 9.62
N PRO A 175 -59.09 -50.19 9.31
CA PRO A 175 -60.15 -49.95 10.27
C PRO A 175 -60.17 -51.03 11.33
N VAL A 176 -60.10 -50.60 12.60
CA VAL A 176 -60.33 -51.44 13.78
C VAL A 176 -61.72 -51.11 14.32
N LYS A 177 -62.55 -52.13 14.46
CA LYS A 177 -63.95 -52.00 14.91
C LYS A 177 -64.16 -52.77 16.20
N ALA A 178 -64.87 -52.16 17.16
CA ALA A 178 -65.37 -52.89 18.30
C ALA A 178 -66.39 -53.95 17.85
N THR A 179 -66.27 -55.17 18.38
CA THR A 179 -67.19 -56.26 18.07
C THR A 179 -68.42 -56.22 18.99
N THR A 180 -69.40 -57.08 18.74
CA THR A 180 -70.56 -57.23 19.63
C THR A 180 -70.21 -57.82 21.00
N SER A 181 -69.02 -58.41 21.15
CA SER A 181 -68.50 -58.91 22.43
C SER A 181 -67.64 -57.89 23.18
N ALA A 182 -67.42 -56.69 22.62
CA ALA A 182 -66.65 -55.63 23.26
C ALA A 182 -67.29 -55.17 24.58
N LYS A 183 -66.45 -55.07 25.61
CA LYS A 183 -66.79 -54.62 26.96
C LYS A 183 -66.10 -53.30 27.30
N ILE A 184 -64.88 -53.10 26.80
CA ILE A 184 -64.04 -51.94 27.14
C ILE A 184 -63.75 -50.99 25.97
N VAL A 185 -64.16 -51.36 24.75
CA VAL A 185 -64.01 -50.56 23.53
C VAL A 185 -65.35 -50.28 22.86
N THR A 186 -65.43 -49.13 22.18
CA THR A 186 -66.58 -48.76 21.36
C THR A 186 -66.14 -48.08 20.07
N GLY A 187 -67.07 -47.98 19.12
CA GLY A 187 -66.86 -47.26 17.87
C GLY A 187 -65.91 -47.94 16.88
N LYS A 188 -65.28 -47.12 16.04
CA LYS A 188 -64.33 -47.52 15.00
C LYS A 188 -63.19 -46.51 14.94
N GLY A 189 -61.97 -46.98 14.79
CA GLY A 189 -60.79 -46.15 14.53
C GLY A 189 -59.94 -46.78 13.44
N ASN A 190 -58.85 -46.13 13.08
CA ASN A 190 -57.89 -46.64 12.10
C ASN A 190 -56.53 -46.78 12.76
N ILE A 191 -55.84 -47.90 12.49
CA ILE A 191 -54.39 -47.98 12.67
C ILE A 191 -53.72 -47.60 11.34
N ILE A 192 -52.50 -47.06 11.42
CA ILE A 192 -51.72 -46.69 10.24
C ILE A 192 -50.64 -47.74 10.01
N VAL A 193 -50.58 -48.29 8.79
CA VAL A 193 -49.49 -49.17 8.35
C VAL A 193 -48.79 -48.50 7.18
N ASP A 194 -47.53 -48.12 7.38
CA ASP A 194 -46.71 -47.42 6.39
C ASP A 194 -45.69 -48.36 5.76
N LEU A 195 -46.04 -48.91 4.60
CA LEU A 195 -45.15 -49.75 3.80
C LEU A 195 -44.35 -48.97 2.76
N SER A 196 -44.54 -47.64 2.69
CA SER A 196 -43.83 -46.80 1.72
C SER A 196 -42.31 -46.86 1.91
N VAL A 197 -41.59 -46.78 0.80
CA VAL A 197 -40.12 -46.72 0.78
C VAL A 197 -39.72 -45.27 0.53
N ILE A 198 -38.78 -44.75 1.31
CA ILE A 198 -38.26 -43.40 1.10
C ILE A 198 -37.40 -43.42 -0.18
N ASN A 199 -37.94 -42.93 -1.29
CA ASN A 199 -37.21 -42.77 -2.54
C ASN A 199 -36.43 -41.45 -2.53
N LEU A 200 -35.09 -41.53 -2.42
CA LEU A 200 -34.23 -40.35 -2.34
C LEU A 200 -34.31 -39.47 -3.60
N GLU A 201 -34.50 -40.08 -4.77
CA GLU A 201 -34.50 -39.37 -6.06
C GLU A 201 -35.68 -38.39 -6.17
N GLU A 202 -36.82 -38.75 -5.58
CA GLU A 202 -38.03 -37.91 -5.52
C GLU A 202 -37.92 -36.72 -4.56
N LEU A 203 -36.87 -36.68 -3.72
CA LEU A 203 -36.67 -35.64 -2.71
C LEU A 203 -35.72 -34.53 -3.17
N LYS A 204 -35.08 -34.65 -4.35
CA LYS A 204 -34.04 -33.74 -4.84
C LYS A 204 -34.43 -32.26 -4.78
N GLU A 205 -35.63 -31.92 -5.25
CA GLU A 205 -36.13 -30.52 -5.29
C GLU A 205 -36.67 -30.03 -3.93
N LYS A 206 -36.75 -30.90 -2.91
CA LYS A 206 -37.33 -30.61 -1.60
C LYS A 206 -36.28 -30.46 -0.50
N VAL A 207 -35.05 -30.94 -0.72
CA VAL A 207 -33.94 -30.80 0.22
C VAL A 207 -33.13 -29.55 -0.11
N ASN A 208 -33.07 -28.60 0.82
CA ASN A 208 -32.35 -27.35 0.66
C ASN A 208 -31.61 -26.95 1.95
N GLY A 209 -30.76 -25.92 1.85
CA GLY A 209 -30.07 -25.33 3.00
C GLY A 209 -28.89 -26.12 3.56
N LEU A 210 -28.47 -27.20 2.89
CA LEU A 210 -27.27 -27.96 3.28
C LEU A 210 -26.00 -27.27 2.77
N THR A 211 -24.92 -27.45 3.53
CA THR A 211 -23.58 -26.97 3.20
C THR A 211 -22.59 -28.14 3.22
N ASP A 212 -21.42 -27.97 2.64
CA ASP A 212 -20.32 -28.95 2.70
C ASP A 212 -19.91 -29.33 4.14
N LYS A 213 -20.23 -28.48 5.12
CA LYS A 213 -20.01 -28.70 6.56
C LYS A 213 -21.17 -29.35 7.29
N SER A 214 -22.30 -29.61 6.62
CA SER A 214 -23.45 -30.24 7.24
C SER A 214 -23.09 -31.64 7.75
N THR A 215 -23.45 -31.90 9.01
CA THR A 215 -23.28 -33.18 9.70
C THR A 215 -24.19 -34.26 9.12
N ASP A 216 -23.88 -35.54 9.36
CA ASP A 216 -24.73 -36.65 8.91
C ASP A 216 -26.14 -36.54 9.50
N GLU A 217 -26.24 -36.05 10.75
CA GLU A 217 -27.52 -35.82 11.44
C GLU A 217 -28.34 -34.69 10.79
N GLU A 218 -27.71 -33.58 10.40
CA GLU A 218 -28.39 -32.48 9.69
C GLU A 218 -28.88 -32.93 8.30
N ILE A 219 -28.08 -33.72 7.59
CA ILE A 219 -28.46 -34.29 6.28
C ILE A 219 -29.66 -35.22 6.44
N ALA A 220 -29.61 -36.15 7.41
CA ALA A 220 -30.72 -37.05 7.69
C ALA A 220 -31.99 -36.28 8.11
N ALA A 221 -31.85 -35.25 8.95
CA ALA A 221 -32.98 -34.40 9.36
C ALA A 221 -33.60 -33.66 8.16
N ALA A 222 -32.80 -33.13 7.24
CA ALA A 222 -33.28 -32.45 6.04
C ALA A 222 -34.04 -33.41 5.11
N ILE A 223 -33.53 -34.64 4.91
CA ILE A 223 -34.21 -35.68 4.15
C ILE A 223 -35.52 -36.08 4.82
N ASN A 224 -35.52 -36.27 6.13
CA ASN A 224 -36.73 -36.59 6.91
C ASN A 224 -37.79 -35.48 6.83
N ALA A 225 -37.36 -34.21 6.84
CA ALA A 225 -38.27 -33.07 6.68
C ALA A 225 -38.85 -33.01 5.25
N ALA A 226 -38.02 -33.25 4.22
CA ALA A 226 -38.47 -33.32 2.83
C ALA A 226 -39.46 -34.48 2.62
N TRP A 227 -39.17 -35.64 3.20
CA TRP A 227 -40.05 -36.81 3.20
C TRP A 227 -41.38 -36.51 3.87
N LYS A 228 -41.38 -35.95 5.09
CA LYS A 228 -42.60 -35.58 5.81
C LYS A 228 -43.43 -34.53 5.08
N THR A 229 -42.79 -33.62 4.36
CA THR A 229 -43.48 -32.64 3.52
C THR A 229 -44.14 -33.30 2.30
N ALA A 230 -43.46 -34.27 1.69
CA ALA A 230 -43.99 -35.06 0.57
C ALA A 230 -45.10 -36.03 1.01
N ASN A 231 -44.97 -36.58 2.21
CA ASN A 231 -45.81 -37.64 2.77
C ASN A 231 -46.22 -37.30 4.22
N PRO A 232 -47.17 -36.36 4.42
CA PRO A 232 -47.54 -35.86 5.75
C PRO A 232 -48.05 -36.91 6.73
N ASN A 233 -48.59 -38.01 6.21
CA ASN A 233 -49.13 -39.12 7.00
C ASN A 233 -48.09 -40.18 7.38
N SER A 234 -46.88 -40.13 6.79
CA SER A 234 -45.80 -41.04 7.13
C SER A 234 -45.10 -40.57 8.41
N LYS A 235 -44.81 -41.51 9.31
CA LYS A 235 -43.91 -41.30 10.46
C LYS A 235 -42.54 -41.95 10.23
N LYS A 236 -42.28 -42.51 9.05
CA LYS A 236 -41.01 -43.15 8.69
C LYS A 236 -39.89 -42.11 8.60
N THR A 237 -38.72 -42.46 9.13
CA THR A 237 -37.54 -41.59 9.16
C THR A 237 -36.29 -42.39 8.88
N ILE A 238 -35.32 -41.80 8.19
CA ILE A 238 -33.98 -42.35 8.03
C ILE A 238 -33.04 -41.90 9.16
N SER A 239 -32.00 -42.69 9.35
CA SER A 239 -30.84 -42.46 10.21
C SER A 239 -29.56 -42.66 9.40
N LYS A 240 -28.40 -42.33 9.97
CA LYS A 240 -27.09 -42.59 9.36
C LYS A 240 -26.81 -44.07 9.07
N GLU A 241 -27.55 -44.98 9.72
CA GLU A 241 -27.42 -46.42 9.51
C GLU A 241 -28.10 -46.86 8.21
N ASP A 242 -29.02 -46.04 7.70
CA ASP A 242 -29.82 -46.34 6.52
C ASP A 242 -29.15 -45.90 5.20
N VAL A 243 -28.22 -44.93 5.24
CA VAL A 243 -27.63 -44.28 4.07
C VAL A 243 -26.10 -44.18 4.13
N GLU A 244 -25.47 -44.05 2.96
CA GLU A 244 -24.07 -43.62 2.77
C GLU A 244 -24.06 -42.17 2.30
N ILE A 245 -23.13 -41.36 2.83
CA ILE A 245 -23.03 -39.94 2.54
C ILE A 245 -21.61 -39.64 2.04
N GLU A 246 -21.51 -39.21 0.78
CA GLU A 246 -20.29 -38.71 0.16
C GLU A 246 -20.34 -37.18 0.05
N ARG A 247 -19.24 -36.50 0.40
CA ARG A 247 -19.13 -35.04 0.35
C ARG A 247 -18.02 -34.63 -0.59
N LYS A 248 -18.34 -33.76 -1.53
CA LYS A 248 -17.38 -33.08 -2.40
C LYS A 248 -17.44 -31.59 -2.08
N PRO A 249 -16.53 -31.05 -1.26
CA PRO A 249 -16.56 -29.64 -0.89
C PRO A 249 -16.43 -28.75 -2.13
N GLY A 250 -17.13 -27.62 -2.11
CA GLY A 250 -17.05 -26.63 -3.18
C GLY A 250 -15.65 -26.04 -3.31
N LYS A 251 -15.32 -25.61 -4.52
CA LYS A 251 -14.09 -24.88 -4.83
C LYS A 251 -14.44 -23.44 -5.21
N VAL A 252 -13.44 -22.58 -5.34
CA VAL A 252 -13.69 -21.22 -5.82
C VAL A 252 -14.26 -21.28 -7.24
N GLY A 253 -15.44 -20.68 -7.44
CA GLY A 253 -16.14 -20.65 -8.73
C GLY A 253 -16.75 -21.98 -9.19
N THR A 254 -16.69 -23.05 -8.38
CA THR A 254 -17.29 -24.36 -8.67
C THR A 254 -18.06 -24.88 -7.46
N GLU A 255 -19.34 -25.20 -7.64
CA GLU A 255 -20.20 -25.74 -6.60
C GLU A 255 -19.68 -27.09 -6.06
N GLY A 256 -19.92 -27.33 -4.78
CA GLY A 256 -19.69 -28.65 -4.18
C GLY A 256 -20.94 -29.52 -4.30
N SER A 257 -20.89 -30.73 -3.76
CA SER A 257 -22.04 -31.62 -3.69
C SER A 257 -22.05 -32.51 -2.45
N ILE A 258 -23.24 -32.88 -2.02
CA ILE A 258 -23.49 -33.96 -1.06
C ILE A 258 -24.29 -35.02 -1.78
N THR A 259 -23.76 -36.24 -1.82
CA THR A 259 -24.43 -37.40 -2.40
C THR A 259 -24.86 -38.31 -1.27
N VAL A 260 -26.17 -38.59 -1.20
CA VAL A 260 -26.75 -39.50 -0.21
C VAL A 260 -27.33 -40.70 -0.96
N LYS A 261 -26.86 -41.88 -0.59
CA LYS A 261 -27.22 -43.14 -1.25
C LYS A 261 -27.81 -44.11 -0.24
N ALA A 262 -28.86 -44.82 -0.62
CA ALA A 262 -29.39 -45.91 0.21
C ALA A 262 -28.34 -47.02 0.39
N LYS A 263 -28.17 -47.50 1.62
CA LYS A 263 -27.36 -48.70 1.88
C LYS A 263 -28.13 -49.94 1.43
N ASP A 264 -27.40 -50.93 0.89
CA ASP A 264 -27.98 -52.21 0.46
C ASP A 264 -28.75 -52.92 1.59
N SER A 265 -28.27 -52.80 2.84
CA SER A 265 -28.89 -53.37 4.03
C SER A 265 -30.21 -52.71 4.44
N SER A 266 -30.60 -51.61 3.81
CA SER A 266 -31.70 -50.74 4.23
C SER A 266 -32.77 -50.56 3.13
N SER A 267 -32.71 -51.42 2.10
CA SER A 267 -33.55 -51.37 0.89
C SER A 267 -35.06 -51.48 1.15
N GLU A 268 -35.47 -52.05 2.30
CA GLU A 268 -36.87 -52.10 2.73
C GLU A 268 -37.40 -50.75 3.25
N LYS A 269 -36.51 -49.79 3.51
CA LYS A 269 -36.83 -48.51 4.17
C LYS A 269 -36.51 -47.30 3.31
N VAL A 270 -35.39 -47.33 2.60
CA VAL A 270 -34.90 -46.24 1.74
C VAL A 270 -34.31 -46.83 0.46
N THR A 271 -34.51 -46.14 -0.68
CA THR A 271 -34.00 -46.55 -1.98
C THR A 271 -33.49 -45.35 -2.79
N GLY A 272 -32.70 -45.63 -3.81
CA GLY A 272 -32.15 -44.64 -4.73
C GLY A 272 -30.98 -43.83 -4.17
N GLU A 273 -30.71 -42.71 -4.84
CA GLU A 273 -29.63 -41.79 -4.52
C GLU A 273 -30.09 -40.36 -4.82
N VAL A 274 -29.59 -39.40 -4.05
CA VAL A 274 -29.80 -37.97 -4.31
C VAL A 274 -28.48 -37.23 -4.20
N THR A 275 -28.19 -36.40 -5.20
CA THR A 275 -27.06 -35.47 -5.17
C THR A 275 -27.58 -34.04 -5.06
N ILE A 276 -27.16 -33.35 -4.01
CA ILE A 276 -27.56 -32.00 -3.63
C ILE A 276 -26.37 -31.08 -3.86
N ALA A 277 -26.56 -30.04 -4.67
CA ALA A 277 -25.53 -29.02 -4.89
C ALA A 277 -25.33 -28.17 -3.63
N THR A 278 -24.09 -27.84 -3.31
CA THR A 278 -23.72 -26.92 -2.23
C THR A 278 -23.00 -25.71 -2.82
N ALA A 279 -23.05 -24.59 -2.11
CA ALA A 279 -22.47 -23.33 -2.60
C ALA A 279 -20.98 -23.46 -2.94
N ALA A 280 -20.57 -22.79 -4.02
CA ALA A 280 -19.16 -22.57 -4.33
C ALA A 280 -18.50 -21.69 -3.26
N LEU A 281 -17.17 -21.80 -3.11
CA LEU A 281 -16.41 -20.85 -2.30
C LEU A 281 -16.40 -19.47 -2.97
N ALA A 282 -16.34 -18.43 -2.14
CA ALA A 282 -16.25 -17.05 -2.61
C ALA A 282 -14.97 -16.82 -3.45
N LYS A 283 -15.04 -15.86 -4.38
CA LYS A 283 -13.88 -15.42 -5.18
C LYS A 283 -12.73 -14.97 -4.27
N ILE A 284 -11.49 -15.22 -4.69
CA ILE A 284 -10.28 -14.80 -3.98
C ILE A 284 -10.15 -13.28 -4.07
N ASN A 285 -10.06 -12.61 -2.92
CA ASN A 285 -9.82 -11.16 -2.87
C ASN A 285 -8.33 -10.86 -3.12
N LEU A 286 -8.02 -10.09 -4.17
CA LEU A 286 -6.63 -9.79 -4.56
C LEU A 286 -5.83 -9.07 -3.47
N LYS A 287 -6.46 -8.16 -2.73
CA LYS A 287 -5.79 -7.40 -1.66
C LYS A 287 -5.31 -8.31 -0.54
N GLU A 288 -6.11 -9.31 -0.17
CA GLU A 288 -5.72 -10.29 0.86
C GLU A 288 -4.72 -11.31 0.30
N ALA A 289 -4.97 -11.79 -0.92
CA ALA A 289 -4.15 -12.81 -1.56
C ALA A 289 -2.70 -12.37 -1.74
N LEU A 290 -2.48 -11.10 -2.10
CA LEU A 290 -1.17 -10.55 -2.45
C LEU A 290 -0.53 -9.71 -1.33
N SER A 291 -1.16 -9.65 -0.15
CA SER A 291 -0.69 -8.83 0.99
C SER A 291 0.73 -9.15 1.49
N ASP A 292 1.18 -10.38 1.28
CA ASP A 292 2.48 -10.92 1.67
C ASP A 292 3.43 -11.13 0.47
N LEU A 293 3.00 -10.78 -0.75
CA LEU A 293 3.85 -10.89 -1.93
C LEU A 293 4.86 -9.75 -1.97
N THR A 294 6.15 -10.09 -2.06
CA THR A 294 7.23 -9.15 -2.36
C THR A 294 7.76 -9.44 -3.76
N LEU A 295 7.59 -8.49 -4.68
CA LEU A 295 8.06 -8.64 -6.05
C LEU A 295 9.59 -8.52 -6.12
N GLN A 296 10.19 -9.31 -7.00
CA GLN A 296 11.61 -9.25 -7.35
C GLN A 296 11.77 -8.76 -8.78
N THR A 297 12.81 -7.97 -9.03
CA THR A 297 13.12 -7.47 -10.39
C THR A 297 13.40 -8.66 -11.32
N PRO A 298 12.67 -8.80 -12.44
CA PRO A 298 12.92 -9.85 -13.42
C PRO A 298 14.34 -9.75 -13.97
N THR A 299 14.99 -10.89 -14.17
CA THR A 299 16.31 -10.95 -14.81
C THR A 299 16.13 -11.39 -16.26
N ASP A 300 16.24 -10.46 -17.21
CA ASP A 300 16.30 -10.78 -18.63
C ASP A 300 17.69 -11.31 -18.96
N THR A 301 17.86 -12.63 -19.03
CA THR A 301 18.98 -13.22 -19.76
C THR A 301 18.53 -13.34 -21.22
N PRO A 302 19.14 -12.63 -22.18
CA PRO A 302 18.91 -12.91 -23.59
C PRO A 302 19.24 -14.37 -23.83
N ALA A 303 18.37 -15.09 -24.55
CA ALA A 303 18.67 -16.43 -25.02
C ALA A 303 19.84 -16.37 -26.01
N GLY A 304 21.06 -16.32 -25.48
CA GLY A 304 22.29 -16.57 -26.21
C GLY A 304 22.52 -18.07 -26.22
N ASP A 305 22.58 -18.64 -27.42
CA ASP A 305 23.02 -20.02 -27.66
C ASP A 305 24.45 -20.20 -27.14
N THR A 306 24.64 -20.54 -25.87
CA THR A 306 25.84 -21.21 -25.37
C THR A 306 25.58 -21.78 -23.98
N GLN A 307 25.53 -23.12 -23.91
CA GLN A 307 25.54 -23.88 -22.67
C GLN A 307 26.79 -23.53 -21.85
N SER A 308 26.59 -22.93 -20.69
CA SER A 308 27.46 -23.11 -19.54
C SER A 308 26.59 -23.51 -18.34
N ASP A 309 26.90 -24.68 -17.77
CA ASP A 309 26.19 -25.32 -16.67
C ASP A 309 26.41 -24.62 -15.32
N GLU A 310 25.97 -23.36 -15.20
CA GLU A 310 25.73 -22.73 -13.89
C GLU A 310 24.24 -22.36 -13.82
N GLU A 311 23.52 -23.05 -12.95
CA GLU A 311 22.10 -22.87 -12.65
C GLU A 311 21.89 -21.48 -12.01
N THR A 312 21.91 -20.44 -12.83
CA THR A 312 21.47 -19.11 -12.45
C THR A 312 19.96 -19.15 -12.29
N THR A 313 19.47 -18.98 -11.06
CA THR A 313 18.04 -18.98 -10.76
C THR A 313 17.39 -17.79 -11.44
N LYS A 314 16.79 -18.01 -12.62
CA LYS A 314 16.06 -17.00 -13.39
C LYS A 314 14.90 -16.45 -12.55
N VAL A 315 14.87 -15.14 -12.33
CA VAL A 315 13.73 -14.48 -11.68
C VAL A 315 12.61 -14.28 -12.72
N PRO A 316 11.39 -14.82 -12.49
CA PRO A 316 10.28 -14.77 -13.44
C PRO A 316 9.68 -13.36 -13.56
N SER A 317 8.81 -13.16 -14.57
CA SER A 317 8.13 -11.87 -14.76
C SER A 317 7.24 -11.51 -13.56
N PHE A 318 6.88 -10.23 -13.39
CA PHE A 318 5.97 -9.83 -12.29
C PHE A 318 4.62 -10.55 -12.36
N GLU A 319 4.08 -10.74 -13.57
CA GLU A 319 2.85 -11.50 -13.78
C GLU A 319 2.99 -12.95 -13.33
N GLU A 320 4.08 -13.63 -13.70
CA GLU A 320 4.35 -15.00 -13.27
C GLU A 320 4.52 -15.11 -11.75
N GLN A 321 5.17 -14.14 -11.11
CA GLN A 321 5.31 -14.07 -9.64
C GLN A 321 3.93 -13.97 -8.96
N ILE A 322 3.06 -13.08 -9.45
CA ILE A 322 1.69 -12.89 -8.95
C ILE A 322 0.88 -14.17 -9.11
N LEU A 323 0.86 -14.75 -10.31
CA LEU A 323 0.11 -15.97 -10.61
C LEU A 323 0.60 -17.17 -9.79
N ASN A 324 1.93 -17.35 -9.67
CA ASN A 324 2.49 -18.43 -8.85
C ASN A 324 2.15 -18.25 -7.37
N HIS A 325 2.19 -17.03 -6.85
CA HIS A 325 1.85 -16.76 -5.45
C HIS A 325 0.39 -17.11 -5.15
N ILE A 326 -0.55 -16.62 -5.95
CA ILE A 326 -1.98 -16.92 -5.78
C ILE A 326 -2.23 -18.43 -5.90
N ASN A 327 -1.73 -19.06 -6.96
CA ASN A 327 -1.99 -20.47 -7.22
C ASN A 327 -1.33 -21.40 -6.18
N THR A 328 -0.21 -21.00 -5.58
CA THR A 328 0.42 -21.76 -4.50
C THR A 328 -0.36 -21.59 -3.20
N LYS A 329 -0.65 -20.35 -2.82
CA LYS A 329 -1.35 -20.00 -1.56
C LYS A 329 -2.77 -20.57 -1.50
N TYR A 330 -3.46 -20.64 -2.63
CA TYR A 330 -4.86 -21.10 -2.72
C TYR A 330 -5.02 -22.45 -3.44
N SER A 331 -3.93 -23.21 -3.63
CA SER A 331 -3.93 -24.51 -4.32
C SER A 331 -4.96 -25.52 -3.79
N SER A 332 -5.25 -25.51 -2.47
CA SER A 332 -6.19 -26.44 -1.84
C SER A 332 -7.66 -26.11 -2.09
N VAL A 333 -7.99 -24.86 -2.44
CA VAL A 333 -9.36 -24.37 -2.61
C VAL A 333 -9.71 -24.01 -4.05
N LEU A 334 -8.71 -23.96 -4.94
CA LEU A 334 -8.90 -23.85 -6.37
C LEU A 334 -9.33 -25.20 -6.99
N PRO A 335 -10.06 -25.19 -8.12
CA PRO A 335 -10.32 -26.40 -8.90
C PRO A 335 -9.01 -27.03 -9.43
N GLU A 336 -8.87 -28.36 -9.39
CA GLU A 336 -7.65 -29.05 -9.85
C GLU A 336 -7.30 -28.75 -11.32
N GLU A 337 -8.31 -28.58 -12.17
CA GLU A 337 -8.15 -28.30 -13.60
C GLU A 337 -8.15 -26.79 -13.93
N THR A 338 -8.33 -25.90 -12.94
CA THR A 338 -8.51 -24.47 -13.21
C THR A 338 -7.73 -23.62 -12.20
N LYS A 339 -6.60 -23.09 -12.66
CA LYS A 339 -5.77 -22.14 -11.91
C LYS A 339 -6.16 -20.71 -12.29
N VAL A 340 -5.83 -19.76 -11.41
CA VAL A 340 -5.86 -18.33 -11.78
C VAL A 340 -4.85 -18.13 -12.91
N ALA A 341 -5.30 -17.53 -14.00
CA ALA A 341 -4.49 -17.32 -15.20
C ALA A 341 -4.46 -15.82 -15.59
N SER A 342 -3.60 -15.48 -16.54
CA SER A 342 -3.53 -14.13 -17.14
C SER A 342 -4.88 -13.60 -17.61
N SER A 343 -5.78 -14.48 -18.06
CA SER A 343 -7.13 -14.10 -18.46
C SER A 343 -8.01 -13.60 -17.32
N ASP A 344 -7.65 -13.86 -16.07
CA ASP A 344 -8.40 -13.44 -14.88
C ASP A 344 -7.96 -12.08 -14.33
N LEU A 345 -6.84 -11.53 -14.81
CA LEU A 345 -6.20 -10.35 -14.28
C LEU A 345 -5.98 -9.28 -15.37
N THR A 346 -5.99 -8.02 -14.93
CA THR A 346 -5.42 -6.89 -15.64
C THR A 346 -4.29 -6.36 -14.76
N ILE A 347 -3.09 -6.29 -15.32
CA ILE A 347 -1.88 -5.82 -14.63
C ILE A 347 -1.39 -4.57 -15.35
N GLU A 348 -1.34 -3.45 -14.63
CA GLU A 348 -0.91 -2.17 -15.17
C GLU A 348 0.19 -1.57 -14.30
N THR A 349 1.31 -1.18 -14.92
CA THR A 349 2.34 -0.42 -14.24
C THR A 349 1.83 1.01 -14.04
N SER A 350 1.46 1.36 -12.81
CA SER A 350 0.97 2.69 -12.47
C SER A 350 2.11 3.69 -12.27
N LYS A 351 3.27 3.20 -11.85
CA LYS A 351 4.51 3.98 -11.73
C LYS A 351 5.71 3.09 -12.03
N GLU A 352 6.48 3.46 -13.05
CA GLU A 352 7.72 2.74 -13.36
C GLU A 352 8.75 2.90 -12.22
N PRO A 353 9.48 1.84 -11.85
CA PRO A 353 10.54 1.94 -10.86
C PRO A 353 11.67 2.84 -11.39
N GLN A 354 12.28 3.62 -10.51
CA GLN A 354 13.43 4.46 -10.82
C GLN A 354 14.60 4.07 -9.91
N ILE A 355 15.80 4.58 -10.19
CA ILE A 355 16.94 4.37 -9.28
C ILE A 355 16.58 4.99 -7.93
N SER A 356 16.69 4.19 -6.86
CA SER A 356 16.36 4.57 -5.48
C SER A 356 14.89 4.88 -5.17
N GLU A 357 13.97 4.72 -6.11
CA GLU A 357 12.55 4.95 -5.92
C GLU A 357 11.73 3.75 -6.41
N VAL A 358 10.91 3.19 -5.51
CA VAL A 358 10.06 2.03 -5.84
C VAL A 358 9.00 2.40 -6.88
N GLY A 359 8.77 1.49 -7.81
CA GLY A 359 7.64 1.57 -8.73
C GLY A 359 6.36 1.03 -8.09
N THR A 360 5.24 1.17 -8.79
CA THR A 360 3.96 0.58 -8.38
C THR A 360 3.28 -0.10 -9.56
N LEU A 361 2.67 -1.25 -9.25
CA LEU A 361 1.92 -2.07 -10.19
C LEU A 361 0.52 -2.30 -9.62
N THR A 362 -0.50 -1.98 -10.40
CA THR A 362 -1.90 -2.24 -10.05
C THR A 362 -2.34 -3.58 -10.64
N VAL A 363 -2.83 -4.46 -9.78
CA VAL A 363 -3.42 -5.75 -10.16
C VAL A 363 -4.92 -5.68 -9.92
N THR A 364 -5.69 -5.84 -10.99
CA THR A 364 -7.15 -5.79 -10.95
C THR A 364 -7.74 -7.08 -11.50
N ALA A 365 -8.75 -7.63 -10.82
CA ALA A 365 -9.50 -8.76 -11.34
C ALA A 365 -10.26 -8.35 -12.60
N LYS A 366 -10.17 -9.15 -13.67
CA LYS A 366 -10.78 -8.79 -14.96
C LYS A 366 -12.30 -8.68 -14.84
N GLY A 367 -12.85 -7.58 -15.37
CA GLY A 367 -14.27 -7.23 -15.26
C GLY A 367 -14.70 -6.61 -13.91
N TYR A 368 -13.78 -6.43 -12.95
CA TYR A 368 -14.07 -5.72 -11.71
C TYR A 368 -14.21 -4.21 -11.95
N VAL A 369 -15.33 -3.63 -11.53
CA VAL A 369 -15.56 -2.18 -11.52
C VAL A 369 -15.65 -1.73 -10.07
N ALA A 370 -14.70 -0.90 -9.61
CA ALA A 370 -14.74 -0.38 -8.25
C ALA A 370 -15.94 0.59 -8.09
N GLU A 371 -16.74 0.42 -7.04
CA GLU A 371 -17.97 1.19 -6.78
C GLU A 371 -17.74 2.67 -6.37
N THR A 372 -16.51 3.18 -6.48
CA THR A 372 -16.15 4.52 -6.01
C THR A 372 -15.33 5.30 -7.04
N LEU A 373 -15.95 5.80 -8.11
CA LEU A 373 -15.37 6.85 -8.97
C LEU A 373 -16.41 7.86 -9.53
N PHE A 374 -17.60 7.98 -8.94
CA PHE A 374 -18.56 9.04 -9.31
C PHE A 374 -19.14 9.78 -8.09
N ALA A 375 -18.28 10.16 -7.15
CA ALA A 375 -18.64 11.14 -6.12
C ALA A 375 -17.72 12.36 -6.27
N ASP A 376 -18.35 13.48 -6.65
CA ASP A 376 -17.87 14.85 -6.82
C ASP A 376 -16.99 15.08 -8.08
N GLU A 377 -17.34 15.96 -9.02
CA GLU A 377 -17.58 17.39 -8.80
C GLU A 377 -18.85 17.96 -9.48
N ASN A 378 -19.71 18.59 -8.68
CA ASN A 378 -20.52 19.71 -9.12
C ASN A 378 -19.61 20.91 -9.44
N ASN A 379 -19.55 21.33 -10.70
CA ASN A 379 -19.71 22.71 -11.17
C ASN A 379 -19.10 22.90 -12.57
N GLY A 380 -19.92 23.33 -13.53
CA GLY A 380 -19.43 23.85 -14.81
C GLY A 380 -20.46 23.79 -15.92
N GLU A 381 -21.18 24.90 -16.11
CA GLU A 381 -22.04 25.15 -17.26
C GLU A 381 -21.32 24.99 -18.61
N GLY A 382 -22.07 24.50 -19.60
CA GLY A 382 -21.93 24.95 -20.99
C GLY A 382 -21.15 24.03 -21.93
N GLY A 383 -21.88 23.31 -22.79
CA GLY A 383 -21.31 22.69 -23.98
C GLY A 383 -22.20 21.61 -24.60
N GLU A 384 -23.13 22.02 -25.46
CA GLU A 384 -23.71 21.09 -26.45
C GLU A 384 -22.59 20.59 -27.36
N GLY A 385 -22.25 19.30 -27.25
CA GLY A 385 -21.21 18.68 -28.06
C GLY A 385 -21.28 17.16 -28.04
N GLY A 386 -21.88 16.59 -29.08
CA GLY A 386 -21.55 15.26 -29.62
C GLY A 386 -21.66 14.07 -28.68
N THR A 387 -22.83 13.43 -28.65
CA THR A 387 -22.98 12.03 -28.24
C THR A 387 -22.20 11.13 -29.20
N THR A 388 -20.93 10.89 -28.89
CA THR A 388 -20.26 9.64 -29.29
C THR A 388 -20.30 8.73 -28.08
N THR A 389 -21.29 7.83 -28.09
CA THR A 389 -21.29 6.67 -27.21
C THR A 389 -19.96 5.96 -27.42
N PRO A 390 -19.17 5.70 -26.35
CA PRO A 390 -18.01 4.84 -26.48
C PRO A 390 -18.48 3.50 -27.05
N PRO A 391 -17.69 2.81 -27.90
CA PRO A 391 -18.03 1.47 -28.31
C PRO A 391 -18.25 0.64 -27.04
N ALA A 392 -19.37 -0.08 -27.00
CA ALA A 392 -19.68 -0.99 -25.91
C ALA A 392 -18.43 -1.84 -25.61
N PRO A 393 -17.99 -1.92 -24.35
CA PRO A 393 -16.89 -2.81 -24.01
C PRO A 393 -17.31 -4.20 -24.47
N GLU A 394 -16.47 -4.86 -25.26
CA GLU A 394 -16.59 -6.30 -25.46
C GLU A 394 -16.89 -6.92 -24.10
N GLU A 395 -17.89 -7.81 -24.01
CA GLU A 395 -18.25 -8.51 -22.78
C GLU A 395 -17.03 -9.25 -22.23
N SER A 396 -16.19 -8.54 -21.48
CA SER A 396 -15.07 -9.08 -20.76
C SER A 396 -15.72 -9.84 -19.62
N LYS A 397 -15.87 -11.15 -19.81
CA LYS A 397 -16.45 -12.04 -18.81
C LYS A 397 -15.69 -11.81 -17.51
N GLU A 398 -16.40 -11.37 -16.48
CA GLU A 398 -15.82 -11.20 -15.14
C GLU A 398 -15.08 -12.48 -14.72
N SER A 399 -13.93 -12.31 -14.06
CA SER A 399 -13.23 -13.48 -13.51
C SER A 399 -14.15 -14.25 -12.56
N LYS A 400 -14.15 -15.58 -12.72
CA LYS A 400 -14.88 -16.48 -11.82
C LYS A 400 -14.08 -16.82 -10.55
N LEU A 401 -12.78 -16.53 -10.53
CA LEU A 401 -11.86 -16.99 -9.50
C LEU A 401 -11.40 -15.89 -8.55
N VAL A 402 -11.19 -14.67 -9.06
CA VAL A 402 -10.65 -13.54 -8.29
C VAL A 402 -11.57 -12.33 -8.33
N THR A 403 -11.41 -11.43 -7.36
CA THR A 403 -12.15 -10.16 -7.26
C THR A 403 -11.28 -9.08 -6.62
N GLY A 404 -11.65 -7.82 -6.83
CA GLY A 404 -11.00 -6.66 -6.23
C GLY A 404 -9.83 -6.11 -7.05
N THR A 405 -9.10 -5.19 -6.43
CA THR A 405 -7.89 -4.55 -6.96
C THR A 405 -6.89 -4.31 -5.83
N THR A 406 -5.60 -4.30 -6.15
CA THR A 406 -4.54 -4.00 -5.17
C THR A 406 -3.30 -3.44 -5.88
N GLU A 407 -2.52 -2.63 -5.16
CA GLU A 407 -1.24 -2.12 -5.62
C GLU A 407 -0.10 -2.91 -4.98
N LEU A 408 0.89 -3.27 -5.78
CA LEU A 408 2.14 -3.90 -5.36
C LEU A 408 3.31 -2.97 -5.62
N ALA A 409 4.26 -2.95 -4.68
CA ALA A 409 5.51 -2.22 -4.84
C ALA A 409 6.46 -3.00 -5.75
N ILE A 410 6.96 -2.34 -6.80
CA ILE A 410 8.05 -2.84 -7.62
C ILE A 410 9.37 -2.37 -6.96
N PRO A 411 10.35 -3.27 -6.72
CA PRO A 411 11.65 -2.85 -6.21
C PRO A 411 12.30 -1.76 -7.08
N ALA A 412 12.97 -0.81 -6.43
CA ALA A 412 13.70 0.24 -7.12
C ALA A 412 14.83 -0.34 -8.00
N LEU A 413 15.19 0.38 -9.06
CA LEU A 413 16.35 0.01 -9.88
C LEU A 413 17.65 0.15 -9.06
N PRO A 414 18.66 -0.72 -9.31
CA PRO A 414 19.96 -0.61 -8.67
C PRO A 414 20.64 0.71 -9.02
N LYS A 415 21.54 1.17 -8.15
CA LYS A 415 22.40 2.34 -8.43
C LYS A 415 23.36 2.01 -9.57
N LEU A 416 23.69 3.03 -10.37
CA LEU A 416 24.71 2.91 -11.41
C LEU A 416 26.09 2.66 -10.78
N ASP A 417 26.84 1.71 -11.30
CA ASP A 417 28.20 1.44 -10.84
C ASP A 417 29.19 2.34 -11.58
N LEU A 418 29.98 3.11 -10.83
CA LEU A 418 31.02 3.96 -11.42
C LEU A 418 32.04 3.16 -12.25
N THR A 419 32.28 1.88 -11.95
CA THR A 419 33.21 1.06 -12.75
C THR A 419 32.69 0.74 -14.15
N GLU A 420 31.37 0.82 -14.35
CA GLU A 420 30.74 0.68 -15.67
C GLU A 420 30.72 2.01 -16.43
N LEU A 421 30.73 3.14 -15.71
CA LEU A 421 30.65 4.49 -16.30
C LEU A 421 32.03 5.13 -16.56
N LEU A 422 33.06 4.71 -15.83
CA LEU A 422 34.43 5.22 -15.96
C LEU A 422 35.41 4.07 -16.06
N THR A 423 36.06 3.97 -17.21
CA THR A 423 37.11 2.97 -17.43
C THR A 423 38.45 3.48 -16.89
N PRO A 424 39.29 2.62 -16.26
CA PRO A 424 40.58 3.03 -15.69
C PRO A 424 41.58 3.63 -16.70
N ASP A 425 41.36 3.41 -18.00
CA ASP A 425 42.15 3.93 -19.12
C ASP A 425 41.65 5.27 -19.68
N THR A 426 40.61 5.88 -19.09
CA THR A 426 40.15 7.23 -19.43
C THR A 426 41.31 8.22 -19.40
N GLU A 427 41.57 8.90 -20.54
CA GLU A 427 42.70 9.83 -20.65
C GLU A 427 42.51 11.07 -19.76
N VAL A 428 43.32 11.16 -18.70
CA VAL A 428 43.30 12.28 -17.75
C VAL A 428 44.68 12.91 -17.58
N THR A 429 44.70 14.21 -17.27
CA THR A 429 45.93 15.00 -17.10
C THR A 429 45.92 15.79 -15.78
N ASN A 430 47.05 16.42 -15.46
CA ASN A 430 47.13 17.37 -14.35
C ASN A 430 46.17 18.57 -14.51
N ASP A 431 45.67 18.83 -15.71
CA ASP A 431 44.71 19.93 -15.96
C ASP A 431 43.25 19.48 -15.87
N THR A 432 42.97 18.17 -15.91
CA THR A 432 41.60 17.65 -15.86
C THR A 432 40.87 18.13 -14.60
N THR A 433 39.74 18.78 -14.79
CA THR A 433 38.87 19.37 -13.77
C THR A 433 37.81 18.38 -13.29
N ASN A 434 37.18 18.68 -12.15
CA ASN A 434 36.08 17.86 -11.63
C ASN A 434 34.87 17.89 -12.58
N ASP A 435 34.60 19.04 -13.21
CA ASP A 435 33.47 19.20 -14.13
C ASP A 435 33.66 18.37 -15.41
N GLU A 436 34.90 18.26 -15.92
CA GLU A 436 35.22 17.37 -17.04
C GLU A 436 35.00 15.89 -16.68
N ILE A 437 35.37 15.46 -15.47
CA ILE A 437 35.09 14.09 -15.00
C ILE A 437 33.59 13.83 -14.92
N ILE A 438 32.82 14.77 -14.37
CA ILE A 438 31.36 14.67 -14.29
C ILE A 438 30.74 14.61 -15.70
N ALA A 439 31.25 15.41 -16.64
CA ALA A 439 30.80 15.40 -18.03
C ALA A 439 31.02 14.04 -18.70
N ILE A 440 32.19 13.41 -18.49
CA ILE A 440 32.47 12.06 -19.00
C ILE A 440 31.48 11.04 -18.45
N ILE A 441 31.20 11.08 -17.15
CA ILE A 441 30.21 10.18 -16.51
C ILE A 441 28.82 10.37 -17.14
N ASN A 442 28.36 11.62 -17.29
CA ASN A 442 27.05 11.91 -17.85
C ASN A 442 26.98 11.59 -19.35
N GLU A 443 28.09 11.71 -20.09
CA GLU A 443 28.17 11.26 -21.48
C GLU A 443 28.10 9.74 -21.59
N ALA A 444 28.74 8.98 -20.68
CA ALA A 444 28.62 7.53 -20.63
C ALA A 444 27.18 7.08 -20.34
N ILE A 445 26.47 7.77 -19.43
CA ILE A 445 25.04 7.53 -19.16
C ILE A 445 24.19 7.80 -20.42
N ALA A 446 24.56 8.77 -21.25
CA ALA A 446 23.84 9.12 -22.47
C ALA A 446 24.23 8.29 -23.71
N GLY A 447 25.45 7.73 -23.74
CA GLY A 447 26.10 7.18 -24.94
C GLY A 447 25.96 5.67 -25.17
N GLU A 448 25.69 4.88 -24.13
CA GLU A 448 25.43 3.44 -24.27
C GLU A 448 23.93 3.12 -24.15
N GLY A 449 23.47 2.10 -24.87
CA GLY A 449 22.06 1.72 -25.02
C GLY A 449 21.33 1.34 -23.72
N GLN A 450 21.02 2.32 -22.87
CA GLN A 450 20.06 2.22 -21.78
C GLN A 450 18.65 2.53 -22.30
N THR A 451 18.15 1.71 -23.21
CA THR A 451 16.79 1.84 -23.73
C THR A 451 15.70 1.48 -22.71
N ASP A 452 16.08 0.92 -21.57
CA ASP A 452 15.13 0.41 -20.57
C ASP A 452 15.23 1.05 -19.16
N GLN A 453 16.27 1.84 -18.86
CA GLN A 453 16.36 2.57 -17.58
C GLN A 453 15.88 4.04 -17.66
N THR A 454 15.66 4.56 -18.87
CA THR A 454 15.30 5.97 -19.11
C THR A 454 13.88 6.15 -19.65
N LYS A 455 13.07 5.08 -19.72
CA LYS A 455 11.65 5.23 -20.04
C LYS A 455 10.95 5.94 -18.86
N ALA A 456 10.24 7.00 -19.22
CA ALA A 456 9.29 7.78 -18.41
C ALA A 456 9.80 8.65 -17.22
N GLY A 457 11.09 9.01 -17.13
CA GLY A 457 11.61 9.89 -16.05
C GLY A 457 12.61 10.95 -16.51
N SER A 458 12.78 12.02 -15.74
CA SER A 458 13.78 13.08 -15.97
C SER A 458 15.16 12.50 -16.27
N PRO A 459 15.98 13.12 -17.14
CA PRO A 459 17.32 12.63 -17.44
C PRO A 459 18.11 12.47 -16.13
N ILE A 460 18.70 11.29 -15.93
CA ILE A 460 19.60 11.02 -14.81
C ILE A 460 20.84 11.88 -15.02
N GLU A 461 21.08 12.83 -14.12
CA GLU A 461 22.24 13.71 -14.16
C GLU A 461 23.04 13.54 -12.87
N ILE A 462 24.29 13.08 -13.00
CA ILE A 462 25.23 13.00 -11.89
C ILE A 462 25.87 14.37 -11.68
N THR A 463 25.91 14.82 -10.42
CA THR A 463 26.48 16.13 -10.07
C THR A 463 27.60 16.00 -9.04
N ALA A 464 28.26 17.12 -8.72
CA ALA A 464 29.23 17.18 -7.63
C ALA A 464 28.63 16.83 -6.24
N ALA A 465 27.29 16.82 -6.10
CA ALA A 465 26.64 16.36 -4.88
C ALA A 465 26.81 14.84 -4.68
N ASP A 466 26.96 14.06 -5.76
CA ASP A 466 26.99 12.60 -5.75
C ASP A 466 28.39 12.01 -5.61
N LEU A 467 29.45 12.80 -5.87
CA LEU A 467 30.82 12.31 -6.02
C LEU A 467 31.82 13.01 -5.10
N ASP A 468 32.73 12.23 -4.51
CA ASP A 468 33.97 12.72 -3.94
C ASP A 468 35.10 12.48 -4.94
N ILE A 469 35.65 13.57 -5.49
CA ILE A 469 36.75 13.54 -6.46
C ILE A 469 38.02 14.04 -5.78
N THR A 470 39.04 13.19 -5.71
CA THR A 470 40.36 13.54 -5.15
C THR A 470 41.44 13.38 -6.20
N LYS A 471 42.33 14.38 -6.28
CA LYS A 471 43.39 14.44 -7.28
C LYS A 471 44.76 14.43 -6.64
N THR A 472 45.63 13.56 -7.14
CA THR A 472 47.08 13.57 -6.88
C THR A 472 47.78 13.87 -8.19
N ALA A 473 48.49 15.00 -8.26
CA ALA A 473 49.17 15.40 -9.47
C ALA A 473 50.27 14.41 -9.87
N SER A 474 50.43 14.16 -11.17
CA SER A 474 51.59 13.44 -11.68
C SER A 474 52.81 14.35 -11.76
N THR A 475 53.99 13.74 -11.67
CA THR A 475 55.27 14.43 -11.77
C THR A 475 56.18 13.71 -12.76
N SER A 476 57.36 14.26 -13.04
CA SER A 476 58.34 13.54 -13.87
C SER A 476 58.91 12.27 -13.22
N LYS A 477 58.67 12.05 -11.93
CA LYS A 477 59.15 10.86 -11.20
C LYS A 477 58.03 9.86 -10.93
N ALA A 478 56.81 10.33 -10.69
CA ALA A 478 55.67 9.50 -10.28
C ALA A 478 54.42 9.78 -11.12
N GLU A 479 53.63 8.73 -11.34
CA GLU A 479 52.28 8.87 -11.90
C GLU A 479 51.38 9.55 -10.88
N GLY A 480 50.39 10.28 -11.38
CA GLY A 480 49.32 10.88 -10.58
C GLY A 480 48.08 10.02 -10.64
N SER A 481 47.02 10.46 -9.98
CA SER A 481 45.73 9.80 -10.05
C SER A 481 44.56 10.74 -9.78
N ILE A 482 43.41 10.42 -10.35
CA ILE A 482 42.11 10.97 -9.96
C ILE A 482 41.30 9.80 -9.39
N ILE A 483 40.91 9.88 -8.12
CA ILE A 483 40.01 8.91 -7.50
C ILE A 483 38.61 9.53 -7.47
N VAL A 484 37.67 8.86 -8.12
CA VAL A 484 36.26 9.23 -8.19
C VAL A 484 35.49 8.22 -7.35
N LYS A 485 34.87 8.68 -6.28
CA LYS A 485 34.11 7.85 -5.35
C LYS A 485 32.68 8.32 -5.26
N ALA A 486 31.73 7.38 -5.33
CA ALA A 486 30.35 7.70 -5.02
C ALA A 486 30.22 8.06 -3.53
N LYS A 487 29.61 9.21 -3.23
CA LYS A 487 29.32 9.58 -1.85
C LYS A 487 28.33 8.60 -1.25
N SER A 488 28.46 8.35 0.05
CA SER A 488 27.49 7.52 0.79
C SER A 488 26.07 8.08 0.75
N THR A 489 25.92 9.39 0.51
CA THR A 489 24.62 10.07 0.36
C THR A 489 24.07 10.05 -1.05
N SER A 490 24.84 9.61 -2.06
CA SER A 490 24.34 9.55 -3.43
C SER A 490 23.23 8.52 -3.53
N LYS A 491 22.14 8.91 -4.19
CA LYS A 491 21.02 8.03 -4.51
C LYS A 491 21.20 7.31 -5.85
N LEU A 492 22.03 7.85 -6.72
CA LEU A 492 22.10 7.48 -8.13
C LEU A 492 23.27 6.53 -8.44
N VAL A 493 24.41 6.73 -7.79
CA VAL A 493 25.66 6.00 -8.10
C VAL A 493 26.24 5.29 -6.89
N GLN A 494 27.04 4.26 -7.17
CA GLN A 494 27.85 3.53 -6.21
C GLN A 494 29.23 3.20 -6.80
N GLY A 495 30.16 2.72 -5.96
CA GLY A 495 31.48 2.30 -6.39
C GLY A 495 32.57 3.38 -6.27
N GLU A 496 33.76 3.03 -6.73
CA GLU A 496 34.96 3.87 -6.73
C GLU A 496 35.84 3.49 -7.92
N VAL A 497 36.33 4.50 -8.64
CA VAL A 497 37.24 4.32 -9.78
C VAL A 497 38.49 5.17 -9.59
N LYS A 498 39.65 4.58 -9.87
CA LYS A 498 40.94 5.28 -9.88
C LYS A 498 41.44 5.41 -11.32
N LEU A 499 41.46 6.64 -11.82
CA LEU A 499 42.05 7.01 -13.10
C LEU A 499 43.53 7.34 -12.91
N THR A 500 44.37 6.91 -13.85
CA THR A 500 45.83 7.12 -13.77
C THR A 500 46.23 8.33 -14.61
N ILE A 501 46.91 9.29 -13.98
CA ILE A 501 47.54 10.41 -14.70
C ILE A 501 48.97 9.99 -15.06
N ALA A 502 49.25 9.84 -16.35
CA ALA A 502 50.57 9.47 -16.82
C ALA A 502 51.67 10.44 -16.31
N LYS A 503 52.90 9.92 -16.14
CA LYS A 503 54.07 10.75 -15.80
C LYS A 503 54.25 11.86 -16.82
N ILE A 504 54.49 13.07 -16.33
CA ILE A 504 54.79 14.19 -17.23
C ILE A 504 56.26 14.17 -17.67
N THR A 505 56.50 14.56 -18.91
CA THR A 505 57.83 14.93 -19.36
C THR A 505 58.09 16.38 -18.96
N LYS A 506 59.21 16.66 -18.29
CA LYS A 506 59.54 18.03 -17.89
C LYS A 506 59.59 18.94 -19.11
N LYS A 507 58.87 20.06 -19.07
CA LYS A 507 58.89 21.08 -20.14
C LYS A 507 60.20 21.86 -20.05
N ASN A 508 60.92 21.97 -21.17
CA ASN A 508 62.14 22.76 -21.23
C ASN A 508 61.79 24.21 -21.54
N LEU A 509 62.11 25.10 -20.60
CA LEU A 509 61.87 26.54 -20.74
C LEU A 509 62.55 27.13 -21.99
N GLN A 510 63.65 26.54 -22.46
CA GLN A 510 64.34 27.00 -23.67
C GLN A 510 63.50 26.81 -24.94
N ASP A 511 62.55 25.89 -24.95
CA ASP A 511 61.67 25.69 -26.10
C ASP A 511 60.79 26.93 -26.33
N TRP A 512 60.48 27.69 -25.28
CA TRP A 512 59.75 28.95 -25.38
C TRP A 512 60.58 30.13 -25.90
N ASN A 513 61.93 30.03 -25.96
CA ASN A 513 62.78 31.06 -26.57
C ASN A 513 62.79 31.03 -28.11
N ARG A 514 62.30 29.95 -28.73
CA ARG A 514 62.47 29.70 -30.18
C ARG A 514 61.52 30.51 -31.09
N GLY A 515 60.72 31.42 -30.53
CA GLY A 515 60.04 32.48 -31.29
C GLY A 515 58.94 32.02 -32.26
N GLY A 516 58.18 30.97 -31.93
CA GLY A 516 56.93 30.61 -32.62
C GLY A 516 55.71 31.23 -31.95
N GLU A 517 54.60 31.39 -32.68
CA GLU A 517 53.35 32.04 -32.20
C GLU A 517 52.68 31.34 -30.99
N SER A 518 53.14 30.15 -30.59
CA SER A 518 52.62 29.40 -29.44
C SER A 518 53.63 29.36 -28.29
N THR A 519 53.85 30.51 -27.65
CA THR A 519 54.48 30.55 -26.32
C THR A 519 53.48 31.16 -25.34
N PRO A 520 53.47 30.74 -24.06
CA PRO A 520 52.57 31.33 -23.06
C PRO A 520 52.82 32.83 -22.85
N PHE A 521 53.93 33.37 -23.36
CA PHE A 521 54.35 34.76 -23.22
C PHE A 521 54.26 35.58 -24.51
N ALA A 522 53.79 35.02 -25.64
CA ALA A 522 53.80 35.70 -26.94
C ALA A 522 53.15 37.09 -26.86
N ASN A 523 51.97 37.15 -26.26
CA ASN A 523 51.16 38.37 -26.10
C ASN A 523 51.29 39.02 -24.70
N TYR A 524 52.28 38.61 -23.91
CA TYR A 524 52.47 39.19 -22.58
C TYR A 524 53.17 40.55 -22.69
N GLU A 525 52.52 41.58 -22.14
CA GLU A 525 53.04 42.94 -21.98
C GLU A 525 52.82 43.41 -20.53
N PRO A 526 53.89 43.80 -19.80
CA PRO A 526 53.74 44.43 -18.49
C PRO A 526 52.93 45.72 -18.61
N LYS A 527 51.91 45.86 -17.76
CA LYS A 527 51.09 47.07 -17.66
C LYS A 527 51.93 48.25 -17.16
N ASN A 528 51.55 49.46 -17.55
CA ASN A 528 52.15 50.69 -17.00
C ASN A 528 51.98 50.73 -15.47
N GLY A 529 53.07 50.91 -14.74
CA GLY A 529 53.10 50.89 -13.28
C GLY A 529 53.29 49.49 -12.67
N SER A 530 53.57 48.47 -13.49
CA SER A 530 53.91 47.14 -13.00
C SER A 530 55.12 47.16 -12.06
N THR A 531 55.09 46.25 -11.08
CA THR A 531 56.19 46.00 -10.14
C THR A 531 56.85 44.67 -10.45
N GLU A 532 58.06 44.44 -9.94
CA GLU A 532 58.74 43.14 -10.06
C GLU A 532 57.84 41.99 -9.55
N ALA A 533 57.20 42.18 -8.39
CA ALA A 533 56.33 41.18 -7.78
C ALA A 533 55.06 40.89 -8.60
N SER A 534 54.43 41.92 -9.20
CA SER A 534 53.26 41.73 -10.05
C SER A 534 53.62 40.98 -11.34
N ILE A 535 54.77 41.31 -11.94
CA ILE A 535 55.28 40.61 -13.13
C ILE A 535 55.63 39.15 -12.80
N GLN A 536 56.29 38.88 -11.68
CA GLN A 536 56.59 37.51 -11.23
C GLN A 536 55.31 36.67 -11.10
N SER A 537 54.27 37.24 -10.48
CA SER A 537 52.98 36.56 -10.30
C SER A 537 52.28 36.30 -11.64
N GLU A 538 52.21 37.31 -12.52
CA GLU A 538 51.62 37.19 -13.85
C GLU A 538 52.34 36.15 -14.72
N VAL A 539 53.67 36.15 -14.69
CA VAL A 539 54.50 35.18 -15.42
C VAL A 539 54.29 33.77 -14.90
N LEU A 540 54.21 33.57 -13.58
CA LEU A 540 53.89 32.26 -13.00
C LEU A 540 52.51 31.76 -13.43
N GLU A 541 51.50 32.65 -13.47
CA GLU A 541 50.16 32.30 -13.94
C GLU A 541 50.13 31.95 -15.44
N LEU A 542 50.95 32.61 -16.27
CA LEU A 542 51.12 32.23 -17.68
C LEU A 542 51.78 30.86 -17.85
N ILE A 543 52.75 30.52 -17.00
CA ILE A 543 53.36 29.18 -16.98
C ILE A 543 52.32 28.11 -16.65
N LYS A 544 51.44 28.36 -15.67
CA LYS A 544 50.39 27.41 -15.26
C LYS A 544 49.34 27.14 -16.34
N LYS A 545 49.17 28.05 -17.31
CA LYS A 545 48.22 27.88 -18.42
C LYS A 545 48.72 26.92 -19.49
N GLU A 546 50.00 26.57 -19.50
CA GLU A 546 50.52 25.58 -20.42
C GLU A 546 50.02 24.17 -20.01
N LYS A 547 49.63 23.38 -21.01
CA LYS A 547 49.13 22.01 -20.80
C LYS A 547 50.11 21.16 -19.98
N GLY A 548 49.62 20.63 -18.87
CA GLY A 548 50.31 19.79 -17.89
C GLY A 548 50.97 20.55 -16.74
N LEU A 549 50.91 21.89 -16.73
CA LEU A 549 51.64 22.75 -15.80
C LEU A 549 50.76 23.53 -14.81
N SER A 550 49.45 23.27 -14.75
CA SER A 550 48.53 23.92 -13.79
C SER A 550 48.96 23.80 -12.32
N VAL A 551 49.72 22.76 -11.99
CA VAL A 551 50.24 22.46 -10.65
C VAL A 551 51.57 23.13 -10.31
N VAL A 552 52.21 23.81 -11.27
CA VAL A 552 53.49 24.51 -11.06
C VAL A 552 53.32 25.63 -10.04
N THR A 553 54.26 25.73 -9.10
CA THR A 553 54.26 26.77 -8.05
C THR A 553 55.52 27.64 -8.09
N ALA A 554 55.61 28.62 -7.20
CA ALA A 554 56.83 29.40 -7.01
C ALA A 554 58.03 28.55 -6.53
N ASP A 555 57.80 27.32 -6.04
CA ASP A 555 58.86 26.39 -5.64
C ASP A 555 59.51 25.64 -6.82
N ASP A 556 58.95 25.79 -8.02
CA ASP A 556 59.44 25.16 -9.25
C ASP A 556 60.32 26.09 -10.09
N VAL A 557 60.19 27.40 -9.93
CA VAL A 557 60.86 28.39 -10.77
C VAL A 557 61.45 29.53 -9.95
N ASN A 558 62.57 30.07 -10.43
CA ASN A 558 63.10 31.37 -10.03
C ASN A 558 62.76 32.36 -11.15
N ILE A 559 61.90 33.33 -10.87
CA ILE A 559 61.57 34.40 -11.80
C ILE A 559 62.29 35.67 -11.32
N THR A 560 63.27 36.14 -12.07
CA THR A 560 64.01 37.38 -11.79
C THR A 560 63.56 38.43 -12.79
N VAL A 561 63.14 39.59 -12.30
CA VAL A 561 62.63 40.70 -13.10
C VAL A 561 63.51 41.91 -12.83
N THR A 562 64.09 42.49 -13.88
CA THR A 562 64.95 43.68 -13.79
C THR A 562 64.56 44.71 -14.84
N ILE A 563 64.69 46.00 -14.51
CA ILE A 563 64.47 47.08 -15.47
C ILE A 563 65.73 47.26 -16.31
N SER A 564 65.56 47.25 -17.63
CA SER A 564 66.65 47.48 -18.58
C SER A 564 66.45 48.80 -19.29
N SER A 565 67.15 49.82 -18.81
CA SER A 565 67.18 51.13 -19.47
C SER A 565 68.03 51.04 -20.73
N LYS A 566 67.41 50.97 -21.90
CA LYS A 566 68.05 51.34 -23.17
C LYS A 566 67.59 52.76 -23.53
N PRO A 567 68.40 53.81 -23.28
CA PRO A 567 68.14 55.08 -23.94
C PRO A 567 68.46 54.90 -25.43
N GLN A 568 67.44 54.72 -26.28
CA GLN A 568 67.61 55.09 -27.69
C GLN A 568 67.56 56.61 -27.75
N ILE A 569 68.72 57.23 -27.92
CA ILE A 569 68.81 58.63 -28.34
C ILE A 569 68.34 58.65 -29.79
N ASP A 570 67.05 58.81 -30.00
CA ASP A 570 66.53 59.38 -31.24
C ASP A 570 66.15 60.81 -30.94
N SER A 571 66.86 61.73 -31.61
CA SER A 571 66.69 63.16 -31.45
C SER A 571 65.30 63.56 -31.91
N VAL A 572 64.37 63.71 -30.94
CA VAL A 572 63.24 64.66 -30.83
C VAL A 572 62.14 64.02 -29.95
N LYS A 573 62.01 64.51 -28.70
CA LYS A 573 61.13 64.08 -27.58
C LYS A 573 61.61 62.84 -26.80
N GLU A 574 62.17 63.10 -25.61
CA GLU A 574 62.44 62.09 -24.58
C GLU A 574 61.11 61.49 -24.05
N VAL A 575 60.80 60.27 -24.47
CA VAL A 575 59.93 59.36 -23.71
C VAL A 575 60.85 58.20 -23.32
N GLU A 576 61.19 58.09 -22.03
CA GLU A 576 61.97 56.94 -21.56
C GLU A 576 61.13 55.67 -21.74
N GLU A 577 61.46 54.88 -22.76
CA GLU A 577 60.82 53.58 -22.95
C GLU A 577 61.36 52.60 -21.91
N LYS A 578 60.49 52.16 -21.01
CA LYS A 578 60.85 51.20 -19.96
C LYS A 578 60.71 49.77 -20.47
N TYR A 579 61.78 49.00 -20.37
CA TYR A 579 61.82 47.59 -20.73
C TYR A 579 62.09 46.73 -19.48
N TRP A 580 61.46 45.57 -19.44
CA TRP A 580 61.64 44.56 -18.40
C TRP A 580 62.38 43.36 -18.95
N ASP A 581 63.54 43.07 -18.38
CA ASP A 581 64.23 41.79 -18.57
C ASP A 581 63.69 40.80 -17.55
N ILE A 582 63.02 39.76 -18.06
CA ILE A 582 62.39 38.71 -17.26
C ILE A 582 63.16 37.42 -17.53
N ASN A 583 63.84 36.94 -16.50
CA ASN A 583 64.62 35.71 -16.52
C ASN A 583 63.89 34.64 -15.71
N ILE A 584 63.58 33.51 -16.33
CA ILE A 584 62.88 32.38 -15.71
C ILE A 584 63.83 31.20 -15.71
N GLN A 585 64.13 30.67 -14.53
CA GLN A 585 64.97 29.49 -14.38
C GLN A 585 64.23 28.41 -13.61
N ALA A 586 64.14 27.21 -14.17
CA ALA A 586 63.59 26.07 -13.44
C ALA A 586 64.52 25.72 -12.27
N LYS A 587 63.96 25.59 -11.08
CA LYS A 587 64.71 25.13 -9.90
C LYS A 587 65.13 23.67 -10.10
N PRO A 588 66.31 23.23 -9.61
CA PRO A 588 66.74 21.84 -9.73
C PRO A 588 65.77 20.83 -9.09
N THR A 589 65.01 21.28 -8.09
CA THR A 589 63.97 20.52 -7.39
C THR A 589 62.68 20.40 -8.18
N SER A 590 62.46 21.20 -9.23
CA SER A 590 61.22 21.16 -9.99
C SER A 590 61.03 19.81 -10.66
N GLU A 591 59.84 19.24 -10.50
CA GLU A 591 59.47 17.99 -11.15
C GLU A 591 58.71 18.22 -12.46
N TYR A 592 58.48 19.48 -12.84
CA TYR A 592 57.66 19.90 -13.98
C TYR A 592 58.46 20.62 -15.08
N LEU A 593 59.52 21.34 -14.69
CA LEU A 593 60.25 22.25 -15.57
C LEU A 593 61.76 21.97 -15.57
N ILE A 594 62.44 22.26 -16.69
CA ILE A 594 63.90 22.27 -16.81
C ILE A 594 64.39 23.48 -17.63
N GLY A 595 65.68 23.79 -17.51
CA GLY A 595 66.32 24.82 -18.31
C GLY A 595 66.03 26.24 -17.80
N SER A 596 66.23 27.21 -18.69
CA SER A 596 66.01 28.63 -18.41
C SER A 596 65.60 29.36 -19.68
N MET A 597 64.90 30.47 -19.51
CA MET A 597 64.58 31.40 -20.58
C MET A 597 64.72 32.84 -20.12
N SER A 598 64.86 33.73 -21.10
CA SER A 598 64.98 35.17 -20.88
C SER A 598 64.16 35.87 -21.94
N MET A 599 63.35 36.83 -21.52
CA MET A 599 62.58 37.68 -22.43
C MET A 599 62.74 39.14 -22.04
N ASN A 600 62.77 40.00 -23.05
CA ASN A 600 62.73 41.45 -22.89
C ASN A 600 61.36 41.92 -23.35
N LYS A 601 60.58 42.51 -22.44
CA LYS A 601 59.22 42.99 -22.73
C LYS A 601 59.13 44.49 -22.49
N LYS A 602 58.61 45.21 -23.47
CA LYS A 602 58.36 46.64 -23.37
C LYS A 602 57.19 46.87 -22.41
N GLU A 603 57.34 47.75 -21.44
CA GLU A 603 56.21 48.21 -20.62
C GLU A 603 55.27 49.02 -21.51
N ALA A 604 53.96 48.79 -21.36
CA ALA A 604 52.97 49.53 -22.13
C ALA A 604 53.18 51.04 -21.96
N ALA A 605 53.21 51.78 -23.07
CA ALA A 605 53.42 53.24 -23.04
C ALA A 605 52.34 53.92 -22.19
N GLU A 606 52.70 55.01 -21.51
CA GLU A 606 51.76 55.85 -20.78
C GLU A 606 50.65 56.27 -21.75
N ALA A 607 49.43 55.77 -21.52
CA ALA A 607 48.30 56.06 -22.38
C ALA A 607 48.10 57.59 -22.39
N LYS A 608 48.29 58.23 -23.55
CA LYS A 608 47.89 59.63 -23.70
C LYS A 608 46.42 59.72 -23.32
N PRO A 609 46.03 60.65 -22.43
CA PRO A 609 44.63 60.76 -22.05
C PRO A 609 43.82 60.98 -23.32
N SER A 610 42.78 60.18 -23.47
CA SER A 610 41.81 60.33 -24.55
C SER A 610 41.23 61.75 -24.52
N TYR A 611 40.75 62.21 -25.67
CA TYR A 611 40.10 63.51 -25.75
C TYR A 611 38.98 63.66 -24.71
N ASP A 612 38.24 62.59 -24.43
CA ASP A 612 37.17 62.58 -23.44
C ASP A 612 37.69 62.72 -22.01
N GLU A 613 38.82 62.09 -21.67
CA GLU A 613 39.47 62.27 -20.36
C GLU A 613 40.00 63.70 -20.19
N VAL A 614 40.61 64.28 -21.23
CA VAL A 614 41.07 65.67 -21.21
C VAL A 614 39.88 66.65 -21.09
N LYS A 615 38.79 66.38 -21.81
CA LYS A 615 37.55 67.17 -21.74
C LYS A 615 36.92 67.11 -20.36
N ALA A 616 36.85 65.93 -19.75
CA ALA A 616 36.35 65.76 -18.39
C ALA A 616 37.20 66.53 -17.37
N GLN A 617 38.54 66.48 -17.50
CA GLN A 617 39.44 67.27 -16.66
C GLN A 617 39.24 68.78 -16.86
N ALA A 618 39.12 69.25 -18.10
CA ALA A 618 38.86 70.66 -18.41
C ALA A 618 37.54 71.15 -17.79
N THR A 619 36.46 70.37 -17.88
CA THR A 619 35.19 70.65 -17.20
C THR A 619 35.35 70.72 -15.68
N ALA A 620 36.02 69.74 -15.08
CA ALA A 620 36.27 69.73 -13.63
C ALA A 620 37.10 70.96 -13.16
N TYR A 621 38.02 71.44 -13.99
CA TYR A 621 38.73 72.70 -13.73
C TYR A 621 37.80 73.91 -13.77
N LEU A 622 36.94 74.00 -14.78
CA LEU A 622 35.95 75.09 -14.86
C LEU A 622 35.05 75.09 -13.63
N ASP A 623 34.53 73.94 -13.21
CA ASP A 623 33.66 73.82 -12.06
C ASP A 623 34.36 74.23 -10.77
N ARG A 624 35.61 73.76 -10.55
CA ARG A 624 36.39 74.09 -9.35
C ARG A 624 36.76 75.57 -9.28
N TYR A 625 37.13 76.19 -10.40
CA TYR A 625 37.66 77.56 -10.40
C TYR A 625 36.61 78.64 -10.65
N THR A 626 35.44 78.30 -11.19
CA THR A 626 34.33 79.24 -11.40
C THR A 626 33.95 80.02 -10.13
N PRO A 627 33.75 79.39 -8.95
CA PRO A 627 33.43 80.11 -7.72
C PRO A 627 34.54 81.09 -7.32
N THR A 628 35.81 80.69 -7.46
CA THR A 628 36.98 81.51 -7.12
C THR A 628 37.07 82.75 -8.00
N VAL A 629 36.84 82.60 -9.32
CA VAL A 629 36.84 83.71 -10.27
C VAL A 629 35.68 84.68 -10.00
N LYS A 630 34.49 84.16 -9.67
CA LYS A 630 33.33 84.98 -9.28
C LYS A 630 33.58 85.76 -7.98
N ALA A 631 34.05 85.08 -6.92
CA ALA A 631 34.36 85.71 -5.64
C ALA A 631 35.47 86.76 -5.77
N TRP A 632 36.47 86.51 -6.63
CA TRP A 632 37.50 87.49 -6.94
C TRP A 632 36.90 88.74 -7.59
N ALA A 633 36.02 88.59 -8.58
CA ALA A 633 35.36 89.70 -9.27
C ALA A 633 34.42 90.50 -8.34
N GLU A 634 33.69 89.84 -7.44
CA GLU A 634 32.86 90.48 -6.40
C GLU A 634 33.68 91.35 -5.44
N GLY A 635 34.99 91.10 -5.34
CA GLY A 635 35.93 91.92 -4.60
C GLY A 635 36.35 93.21 -5.33
N GLN A 636 36.15 93.29 -6.65
CA GLN A 636 36.62 94.38 -7.51
C GLN A 636 35.52 95.40 -7.84
N ASN A 637 35.92 96.62 -8.20
CA ASN A 637 35.01 97.63 -8.75
C ASN A 637 34.68 97.30 -10.22
N VAL A 638 33.48 97.68 -10.66
CA VAL A 638 33.07 97.56 -12.07
C VAL A 638 34.11 98.28 -12.97
N PRO A 639 34.71 97.60 -13.96
CA PRO A 639 35.69 98.24 -14.82
C PRO A 639 35.02 99.28 -15.74
N VAL A 640 35.54 100.51 -15.74
CA VAL A 640 34.98 101.66 -16.49
C VAL A 640 35.67 101.89 -17.84
N SER A 641 36.73 101.16 -18.15
CA SER A 641 37.48 101.27 -19.41
C SER A 641 37.92 99.91 -19.93
N GLN A 642 38.22 99.82 -21.23
CA GLN A 642 38.76 98.61 -21.83
C GLN A 642 40.14 98.24 -21.26
N GLU A 643 40.93 99.24 -20.87
CA GLU A 643 42.23 99.02 -20.22
C GLU A 643 42.08 98.34 -18.87
N ALA A 644 41.07 98.72 -18.07
CA ALA A 644 40.73 98.05 -16.83
C ALA A 644 40.29 96.59 -17.06
N ILE A 645 39.51 96.33 -18.12
CA ILE A 645 39.11 94.97 -18.52
C ILE A 645 40.33 94.11 -18.90
N ASN A 646 41.28 94.68 -19.66
CA ASN A 646 42.50 93.98 -20.06
C ASN A 646 43.37 93.66 -18.83
N GLY A 647 43.55 94.61 -17.91
CA GLY A 647 44.30 94.38 -16.66
C GLY A 647 43.69 93.28 -15.78
N MET A 648 42.36 93.17 -15.74
CA MET A 648 41.67 92.07 -15.07
C MET A 648 41.94 90.71 -15.75
N SER A 649 41.94 90.67 -17.08
CA SER A 649 42.26 89.46 -17.86
C SER A 649 43.68 88.96 -17.59
N GLU A 650 44.65 89.88 -17.59
CA GLU A 650 46.04 89.58 -17.27
C GLU A 650 46.20 89.06 -15.85
N THR A 651 45.50 89.66 -14.89
CA THR A 651 45.54 89.25 -13.48
C THR A 651 45.02 87.83 -13.29
N LEU A 652 43.87 87.50 -13.90
CA LEU A 652 43.29 86.15 -13.83
C LEU A 652 44.20 85.12 -14.51
N THR A 653 44.76 85.46 -15.68
CA THR A 653 45.66 84.58 -16.43
C THR A 653 46.97 84.33 -15.69
N LYS A 654 47.59 85.37 -15.12
CA LYS A 654 48.86 85.28 -14.38
C LYS A 654 48.75 84.46 -13.09
N ASN A 655 47.56 84.43 -12.48
CA ASN A 655 47.30 83.68 -11.26
C ASN A 655 47.01 82.19 -11.48
N LEU A 656 47.00 81.70 -12.73
CA LEU A 656 46.90 80.27 -13.03
C LEU A 656 48.14 79.53 -12.51
N LYS A 657 47.93 78.50 -11.69
CA LYS A 657 48.99 77.66 -11.12
C LYS A 657 48.67 76.16 -11.27
N GLY A 658 49.70 75.33 -11.16
CA GLY A 658 49.58 73.87 -11.14
C GLY A 658 49.06 73.29 -12.46
N ASN A 659 48.31 72.19 -12.38
CA ASN A 659 47.82 71.47 -13.56
C ASN A 659 46.83 72.28 -14.42
N ALA A 660 46.16 73.31 -13.88
CA ALA A 660 45.30 74.20 -14.65
C ALA A 660 46.11 75.02 -15.68
N ALA A 661 47.32 75.47 -15.35
CA ALA A 661 48.20 76.18 -16.28
C ALA A 661 48.74 75.30 -17.42
N LYS A 662 48.64 73.95 -17.29
CA LYS A 662 48.97 73.02 -18.37
C LYS A 662 47.90 73.02 -19.45
N LEU A 663 46.61 73.08 -19.07
CA LEU A 663 45.47 73.00 -19.97
C LEU A 663 44.93 74.37 -20.44
N ILE A 664 44.99 75.40 -19.60
CA ILE A 664 44.45 76.73 -19.91
C ILE A 664 45.56 77.58 -20.55
N LYS A 665 45.23 78.20 -21.68
CA LYS A 665 46.07 79.15 -22.39
C LYS A 665 45.96 80.54 -21.76
N GLU A 666 44.74 81.04 -21.58
CA GLU A 666 44.45 82.36 -21.00
C GLU A 666 43.01 82.48 -20.49
N ILE A 667 42.73 83.50 -19.68
CA ILE A 667 41.38 83.89 -19.24
C ILE A 667 41.14 85.34 -19.66
N LYS A 668 40.13 85.55 -20.51
CA LYS A 668 39.76 86.87 -21.04
C LYS A 668 38.52 87.40 -20.35
N VAL A 669 38.61 88.58 -19.75
CA VAL A 669 37.43 89.33 -19.31
C VAL A 669 36.88 90.10 -20.50
N ILE A 670 35.58 89.94 -20.79
CA ILE A 670 34.89 90.61 -21.88
C ILE A 670 33.58 91.23 -21.38
N LYS A 671 33.12 92.28 -22.05
CA LYS A 671 31.81 92.89 -21.81
C LYS A 671 30.86 92.55 -22.96
N GLU A 672 29.72 91.95 -22.64
CA GLU A 672 28.66 91.64 -23.59
C GLU A 672 27.29 91.97 -22.98
N ASN A 673 26.43 92.70 -23.71
CA ASN A 673 25.07 93.04 -23.28
C ASN A 673 25.03 93.61 -21.84
N GLU A 674 25.91 94.57 -21.56
CA GLU A 674 26.06 95.24 -20.25
C GLU A 674 26.54 94.34 -19.08
N LYS A 675 26.77 93.05 -19.33
CA LYS A 675 27.34 92.10 -18.38
C LYS A 675 28.82 91.85 -18.69
N PHE A 676 29.54 91.35 -17.69
CA PHE A 676 30.94 90.99 -17.82
C PHE A 676 31.10 89.48 -17.66
N TYR A 677 32.01 88.91 -18.45
CA TYR A 677 32.30 87.48 -18.45
C TYR A 677 33.80 87.23 -18.41
N ALA A 678 34.24 86.25 -17.64
CA ALA A 678 35.55 85.63 -17.81
C ALA A 678 35.42 84.42 -18.74
N VAL A 679 36.11 84.45 -19.87
CA VAL A 679 36.14 83.36 -20.86
C VAL A 679 37.47 82.65 -20.78
N VAL A 680 37.44 81.37 -20.41
CA VAL A 680 38.62 80.52 -20.33
C VAL A 680 38.95 79.97 -21.72
N GLU A 681 40.17 80.19 -22.18
CA GLU A 681 40.68 79.65 -23.44
C GLU A 681 41.63 78.48 -23.13
N PHE A 682 41.29 77.27 -23.58
CA PHE A 682 42.14 76.09 -23.43
C PHE A 682 43.21 76.05 -24.52
N LYS A 683 44.39 75.50 -24.19
CA LYS A 683 45.41 75.17 -25.19
C LYS A 683 44.87 74.08 -26.11
N HIS A 684 45.14 74.19 -27.41
CA HIS A 684 44.75 73.20 -28.40
C HIS A 684 45.94 72.29 -28.70
N ASP A 685 45.76 70.97 -28.60
CA ASP A 685 46.68 69.98 -29.15
C ASP A 685 46.11 69.46 -30.47
N THR A 686 46.88 69.58 -31.56
CA THR A 686 46.45 69.15 -32.91
C THR A 686 46.30 67.64 -33.04
N THR A 687 46.71 66.88 -32.03
CA THR A 687 46.56 65.41 -31.98
C THR A 687 45.23 64.96 -31.36
N TRP A 688 44.43 65.87 -30.80
CA TRP A 688 43.10 65.56 -30.29
C TRP A 688 42.05 65.54 -31.41
N SER A 689 41.11 64.61 -31.34
CA SER A 689 40.01 64.47 -32.31
C SER A 689 38.95 65.58 -32.23
N GLY A 690 39.02 66.46 -31.22
CA GLY A 690 38.06 67.55 -31.01
C GLY A 690 38.70 68.82 -30.44
N ASN A 691 37.89 69.88 -30.36
CA ASN A 691 38.32 71.19 -29.90
C ASN A 691 37.61 71.56 -28.58
N LEU A 692 38.35 71.52 -27.46
CA LEU A 692 37.83 71.83 -26.12
C LEU A 692 37.14 73.19 -26.05
N ASN A 693 37.63 74.20 -26.79
CA ASN A 693 37.05 75.53 -26.78
C ASN A 693 35.67 75.59 -27.46
N ALA A 694 35.41 74.71 -28.43
CA ALA A 694 34.11 74.58 -29.09
C ALA A 694 33.16 73.73 -28.24
N ASP A 695 33.64 72.59 -27.75
CA ASP A 695 32.84 71.64 -26.99
C ASP A 695 32.39 72.18 -25.62
N LEU A 696 33.23 72.99 -24.97
CA LEU A 696 32.95 73.60 -23.66
C LEU A 696 32.53 75.07 -23.81
N ALA A 697 32.02 75.48 -24.98
CA ALA A 697 31.75 76.88 -25.30
C ALA A 697 30.87 77.59 -24.27
N THR A 698 29.88 76.89 -23.70
CA THR A 698 28.98 77.43 -22.67
C THR A 698 29.64 77.43 -21.29
N GLN A 699 30.34 76.36 -20.93
CA GLN A 699 30.92 76.16 -19.59
C GLN A 699 32.14 77.04 -19.34
N ARG A 700 32.91 77.35 -20.39
CA ARG A 700 34.12 78.19 -20.29
C ARG A 700 33.83 79.68 -20.08
N LYS A 701 32.56 80.10 -20.13
CA LYS A 701 32.12 81.49 -20.01
C LYS A 701 31.46 81.71 -18.66
N ILE A 702 32.15 82.42 -17.78
CA ILE A 702 31.76 82.65 -16.39
C ILE A 702 31.26 84.08 -16.25
N GLU A 703 29.97 84.27 -15.93
CA GLU A 703 29.42 85.61 -15.63
C GLU A 703 30.04 86.17 -14.34
N LEU A 704 30.53 87.40 -14.42
CA LEU A 704 31.18 88.11 -13.32
C LEU A 704 30.22 89.17 -12.75
N SER A 705 30.14 89.21 -11.43
CA SER A 705 29.49 90.28 -10.68
C SER A 705 30.55 91.08 -9.95
N PHE A 706 30.44 92.40 -9.97
CA PHE A 706 31.37 93.32 -9.33
C PHE A 706 30.68 94.07 -8.21
N LYS A 707 31.46 94.73 -7.34
CA LYS A 707 30.88 95.63 -6.33
C LYS A 707 30.03 96.70 -7.02
N PRO A 708 28.79 96.94 -6.55
CA PRO A 708 28.05 98.10 -7.00
C PRO A 708 28.88 99.34 -6.68
N ALA A 709 28.97 100.28 -7.62
CA ALA A 709 29.67 101.52 -7.39
C ALA A 709 29.11 102.15 -6.11
N GLU A 710 29.92 102.29 -5.07
CA GLU A 710 29.53 103.06 -3.90
C GLU A 710 29.13 104.44 -4.41
N ASN A 711 27.84 104.76 -4.26
CA ASN A 711 27.32 106.09 -4.51
C ASN A 711 28.29 107.06 -3.85
N GLN A 712 28.99 107.86 -4.66
CA GLN A 712 29.59 109.08 -4.16
C GLN A 712 28.46 109.86 -3.53
N VAL A 713 28.39 109.81 -2.21
CA VAL A 713 27.57 110.69 -1.40
C VAL A 713 28.07 112.09 -1.74
N LEU A 714 27.36 112.76 -2.65
CA LEU A 714 27.40 114.20 -2.83
C LEU A 714 26.93 114.82 -1.51
N SER A 715 27.85 114.95 -0.56
CA SER A 715 27.65 115.73 0.65
C SER A 715 27.60 117.21 0.25
N PHE A 716 26.38 117.72 0.12
CA PHE A 716 26.09 119.14 0.29
C PHE A 716 26.59 119.59 1.66
N ASN A 717 27.47 120.59 1.71
CA ASN A 717 27.70 121.36 2.92
C ASN A 717 27.69 122.86 2.58
N LEU A 718 26.58 123.50 2.92
CA LEU A 718 26.46 124.94 3.12
C LEU A 718 27.04 125.25 4.51
N SER A 719 27.95 126.21 4.62
CA SER A 719 27.79 127.42 5.45
C SER A 719 29.13 128.07 5.88
N ASN A 720 29.16 129.41 5.73
CA ASN A 720 29.88 130.42 6.53
C ASN A 720 31.42 130.52 6.45
N LYS A 721 32.09 131.68 6.49
CA LYS A 721 31.75 133.13 6.37
C LYS A 721 33.10 133.90 6.53
N TYR A 722 33.35 134.87 5.65
CA TYR A 722 34.16 136.11 5.81
C TYR A 722 35.72 136.18 5.79
N PHE A 723 36.14 137.32 5.18
CA PHE A 723 37.42 138.06 5.09
C PHE A 723 38.43 137.56 4.04
N ASN A 724 38.85 138.34 3.02
CA ASN A 724 38.89 139.80 2.80
C ASN A 724 38.57 140.15 1.33
#